data_AF-A0A2G0WKX8-F1
#
_entry.id   AF-A0A2G0WKX8-F1
#
_cell.length_a   1.000
_cell.length_b   1.000
_cell.length_c   1.000
_cell.angle_alpha   90.00
_cell.angle_beta   90.00
_cell.angle_gamma   90.00
#
_symmetry.space_group_name_H-M   'P 1'
#
loop_
_entity.id
_entity.type
_entity.pdbx_description
1 polymer ?
#
loop_
_entity_poly.entity_id
_entity_poly.type
_entity_poly.pdbx_seq_one_letter_code
_entity_poly.pdbx_strand_id
1 'polypeptide(L)'
;MLPEVTQFEDTVTLVSDTGIQFMDFALRLDARKEPAGEFAPLNIGICRLLYNEEKDFYFYEPAPGKIEKAKPVFSLDMKSSLELLDGIWLPIPFFRFMPPYRFDNGPVNWSRMRLVKLPAADIDGNTHRLTLAFDSRIMQKRSGTAYLAPNEEDVSSGVAFKLAVNSAELQEFLSQPWVNEWLQELFNEGNVQRTRDELDADLRAHHHLAHYLNVLSLLAKPSASQQSNLRAKVDIPEIKVVANDPNGLVKPIQVDLVLDVGNSRTCGILIENHGQAGSGLKQNYVLELRDLITPEHTYNEPFESRVEFAQAYFGKDHCSVKSGRHDAFQWATIARVGSEAGRLASRRRGTEGSTGLSSPKRYLWDENAYGHGWRFNAAYVKTDNEPYATAAPFSHLINETGEALYSLDEDDRLPVFMPRYSRSSLMTFMLAEVVAQALSQINSPAQRSRQGHTRKPRQLNSITLTVPPGMPQAERSILNERLLQAIGLVWKSLGWHDSEDSPHEDGPTPPSMPIPSIRVEWDEASCGQLVYLYTEVNENFAGHPEEFFATLARPDKKDRERITLATIDIGGGTTDLVITDYRLDRAGNNSTGSNVHIVPEQRFRDGFKVAGDDIVLDVIQDFILPSFEKALQSAGVKSADSLMSRLCGAENIDAKDVILRQQLNLQVFTPLALALLKEYEHYDPQTQVELNTRSYRELLGDDAISQSVLDYVHSAVRRDVGAQNGFDLYATPISFDLQKLHAAFLNDQINITKILGALCEVVAHYPCDMLLLTGRPSRLPGIQAFIRKVLPLPPGRILALQNYRTGGWYPFHKNGRIDDPKSTASVGAMLCLLCANHSVPNFYFRASALKPYSTVKHIGTIDQNNVIKDADVLYRNIETEPENYKIKLPVTGAGDDADTPQLEMRGDLRLGFRQLAAERWAASPLYTLRFTNAGRDKFSRAVGEDGAAPLLKVRFEVKAGDKHTRKQGLVSDRLVVQGIESNSSNVSFNPRSDLELELNTMLDAGLSETKYWLDSGSVKRK
;
A
#
# COMPACT_ATOMS: atom_id res chain seq x y z
N MET A 1 -14.06 -3.50 3.81
CA MET A 1 -15.30 -3.10 4.54
C MET A 1 -16.17 -2.31 3.57
N LEU A 2 -17.48 -2.18 3.83
CA LEU A 2 -18.31 -1.29 3.01
C LEU A 2 -18.05 0.18 3.41
N PRO A 3 -18.03 1.13 2.46
CA PRO A 3 -18.03 2.55 2.76
C PRO A 3 -19.21 2.92 3.66
N GLU A 4 -18.97 3.87 4.56
CA GLU A 4 -20.04 4.51 5.32
C GLU A 4 -20.95 5.30 4.38
N VAL A 5 -22.26 5.10 4.51
CA VAL A 5 -23.25 5.76 3.64
C VAL A 5 -23.36 7.22 4.05
N THR A 6 -22.85 8.10 3.21
CA THR A 6 -22.89 9.54 3.47
C THR A 6 -24.27 10.10 3.16
N GLN A 7 -24.84 10.86 4.10
CA GLN A 7 -26.04 11.66 3.83
C GLN A 7 -25.63 12.94 3.09
N PHE A 8 -25.81 12.95 1.77
CA PHE A 8 -25.49 14.09 0.94
C PHE A 8 -26.57 15.19 1.03
N GLU A 9 -26.14 16.44 0.90
CA GLU A 9 -27.05 17.59 0.68
C GLU A 9 -27.74 17.47 -0.70
N ASP A 10 -28.84 18.20 -0.91
CA ASP A 10 -29.55 18.23 -2.20
C ASP A 10 -28.65 18.63 -3.37
N THR A 11 -27.61 19.43 -3.10
CA THR A 11 -26.57 19.78 -4.07
C THR A 11 -25.20 19.42 -3.52
N VAL A 12 -24.50 18.55 -4.24
CA VAL A 12 -23.12 18.14 -3.94
C VAL A 12 -22.17 18.81 -4.91
N THR A 13 -21.02 19.26 -4.41
CA THR A 13 -19.94 19.76 -5.26
C THR A 13 -18.91 18.68 -5.56
N LEU A 14 -18.40 18.65 -6.78
CA LEU A 14 -17.17 17.96 -7.21
C LEU A 14 -16.09 18.99 -7.49
N VAL A 15 -14.82 18.64 -7.35
CA VAL A 15 -13.68 19.51 -7.66
C VAL A 15 -13.14 19.14 -9.03
N SER A 16 -13.01 20.12 -9.94
CA SER A 16 -12.50 19.86 -11.29
C SER A 16 -11.08 19.28 -11.28
N ASP A 17 -10.78 18.43 -12.25
CA ASP A 17 -9.45 17.87 -12.48
C ASP A 17 -8.81 17.18 -11.27
N THR A 18 -9.61 16.51 -10.43
CA THR A 18 -9.13 15.72 -9.27
C THR A 18 -9.26 14.21 -9.50
N GLY A 19 -9.31 13.78 -10.76
CA GLY A 19 -9.48 12.38 -11.15
C GLY A 19 -10.92 11.88 -10.97
N ILE A 20 -11.05 10.60 -10.63
CA ILE A 20 -12.36 9.94 -10.48
C ILE A 20 -12.85 10.09 -9.05
N GLN A 21 -14.09 10.60 -8.92
CA GLN A 21 -14.75 10.90 -7.66
C GLN A 21 -15.93 9.95 -7.44
N PHE A 22 -15.97 9.31 -6.27
CA PHE A 22 -16.98 8.30 -5.94
C PHE A 22 -18.06 8.84 -5.00
N MET A 23 -19.29 8.39 -5.19
CA MET A 23 -20.42 8.61 -4.28
C MET A 23 -21.13 7.29 -4.03
N ASP A 24 -21.23 6.90 -2.76
CA ASP A 24 -21.81 5.62 -2.37
C ASP A 24 -23.19 5.80 -1.73
N PHE A 25 -24.12 4.94 -2.14
CA PHE A 25 -25.49 4.87 -1.65
C PHE A 25 -25.85 3.43 -1.30
N ALA A 26 -26.93 3.26 -0.55
CA ALA A 26 -27.43 1.97 -0.11
C ALA A 26 -28.90 1.81 -0.45
N LEU A 27 -29.29 0.59 -0.84
CA LEU A 27 -30.68 0.28 -1.17
C LEU A 27 -31.15 -0.99 -0.46
N ARG A 28 -32.40 -0.97 0.00
CA ARG A 28 -33.14 -2.15 0.43
C ARG A 28 -34.10 -2.57 -0.68
N LEU A 29 -33.74 -3.62 -1.40
CA LEU A 29 -34.50 -4.15 -2.54
C LEU A 29 -34.93 -5.58 -2.22
N ASP A 30 -36.21 -5.86 -2.41
CA ASP A 30 -36.73 -7.22 -2.46
C ASP A 30 -37.12 -7.50 -3.91
N ALA A 31 -36.21 -8.11 -4.67
CA ALA A 31 -36.34 -8.28 -6.12
C ALA A 31 -37.64 -8.97 -6.56
N ARG A 32 -38.30 -9.73 -5.67
CA ARG A 32 -39.60 -10.38 -5.95
C ARG A 32 -40.80 -9.46 -5.77
N LYS A 33 -40.63 -8.36 -5.03
CA LYS A 33 -41.67 -7.36 -4.74
C LYS A 33 -41.50 -6.09 -5.55
N GLU A 34 -40.35 -5.89 -6.19
CA GLU A 34 -40.17 -4.77 -7.10
C GLU A 34 -41.03 -4.95 -8.36
N PRO A 35 -41.76 -3.91 -8.80
CA PRO A 35 -42.65 -4.01 -9.95
C PRO A 35 -41.87 -4.31 -11.23
N ALA A 36 -42.47 -5.12 -12.11
CA ALA A 36 -41.95 -5.34 -13.44
C ALA A 36 -41.89 -4.03 -14.24
N GLY A 37 -40.93 -3.93 -15.15
CA GLY A 37 -40.87 -2.85 -16.11
C GLY A 37 -41.81 -3.16 -17.27
N GLU A 38 -42.70 -2.22 -17.58
CA GLU A 38 -43.63 -2.29 -18.70
C GLU A 38 -43.10 -1.41 -19.83
N PHE A 39 -42.97 -1.93 -21.05
CA PHE A 39 -42.24 -1.23 -22.13
C PHE A 39 -43.09 -0.97 -23.37
N ALA A 40 -42.89 0.19 -24.00
CA ALA A 40 -43.50 0.53 -25.28
C ALA A 40 -42.45 1.07 -26.27
N PRO A 41 -42.64 0.83 -27.58
CA PRO A 41 -41.77 1.37 -28.62
C PRO A 41 -41.93 2.88 -28.75
N LEU A 42 -40.84 3.53 -29.12
CA LEU A 42 -40.79 4.95 -29.49
C LEU A 42 -40.38 5.05 -30.97
N ASN A 43 -40.40 6.26 -31.53
CA ASN A 43 -39.92 6.50 -32.91
C ASN A 43 -38.50 5.97 -33.12
N ILE A 44 -37.67 6.04 -32.07
CA ILE A 44 -36.32 5.48 -32.00
C ILE A 44 -36.18 4.80 -30.63
N GLY A 45 -36.07 3.47 -30.60
CA GLY A 45 -35.88 2.68 -29.38
C GLY A 45 -37.17 2.38 -28.60
N ILE A 46 -37.06 2.32 -27.26
CA ILE A 46 -38.15 1.95 -26.33
C ILE A 46 -38.13 2.85 -25.09
N CYS A 47 -39.26 2.93 -24.38
CA CYS A 47 -39.35 3.56 -23.05
C CYS A 47 -39.96 2.59 -22.04
N ARG A 48 -39.59 2.78 -20.76
CA ARG A 48 -40.30 2.20 -19.63
C ARG A 48 -41.51 3.08 -19.31
N LEU A 49 -42.68 2.46 -19.25
CA LEU A 49 -43.93 3.11 -18.92
C LEU A 49 -44.03 3.34 -17.40
N LEU A 50 -44.56 4.49 -17.04
CA LEU A 50 -45.06 4.81 -15.71
C LEU A 50 -46.52 4.40 -15.62
N TYR A 51 -46.99 4.15 -14.40
CA TYR A 51 -48.38 3.81 -14.12
C TYR A 51 -49.02 4.91 -13.28
N ASN A 52 -50.24 5.32 -13.67
CA ASN A 52 -51.06 6.23 -12.86
C ASN A 52 -52.02 5.39 -12.02
N GLU A 53 -51.81 5.37 -10.70
CA GLU A 53 -52.56 4.52 -9.78
C GLU A 53 -54.04 4.92 -9.63
N GLU A 54 -54.35 6.23 -9.69
CA GLU A 54 -55.73 6.72 -9.50
C GLU A 54 -56.60 6.52 -10.75
N LYS A 55 -56.01 6.67 -11.94
CA LYS A 55 -56.73 6.69 -13.23
C LYS A 55 -56.55 5.41 -14.05
N ASP A 56 -55.78 4.46 -13.54
CA ASP A 56 -55.57 3.12 -14.09
C ASP A 56 -55.15 3.11 -15.57
N PHE A 57 -54.00 3.73 -15.88
CA PHE A 57 -53.40 3.62 -17.21
C PHE A 57 -51.88 3.75 -17.18
N TYR A 58 -51.24 3.15 -18.19
CA TYR A 58 -49.81 3.32 -18.47
C TYR A 58 -49.53 4.53 -19.36
N PHE A 59 -48.42 5.20 -19.09
CA PHE A 59 -48.00 6.38 -19.82
C PHE A 59 -46.48 6.58 -19.81
N TYR A 60 -45.99 7.47 -20.65
CA TYR A 60 -44.66 8.05 -20.52
C TYR A 60 -44.75 9.57 -20.64
N GLU A 61 -43.69 10.26 -20.20
CA GLU A 61 -43.61 11.71 -20.23
C GLU A 61 -42.58 12.16 -21.29
N PRO A 62 -43.02 12.51 -22.52
CA PRO A 62 -42.13 12.99 -23.58
C PRO A 62 -41.60 14.40 -23.32
N ALA A 63 -42.20 15.13 -22.39
CA ALA A 63 -41.76 16.45 -21.96
C ALA A 63 -42.27 16.69 -20.53
N PRO A 64 -41.62 17.58 -19.75
CA PRO A 64 -42.08 17.93 -18.41
C PRO A 64 -43.55 18.35 -18.40
N GLY A 65 -44.37 17.64 -17.62
CA GLY A 65 -45.80 17.92 -17.47
C GLY A 65 -46.69 17.48 -18.64
N LYS A 66 -46.14 16.83 -19.67
CA LYS A 66 -46.92 16.22 -20.77
C LYS A 66 -46.97 14.71 -20.59
N ILE A 67 -48.17 14.15 -20.61
CA ILE A 67 -48.42 12.71 -20.50
C ILE A 67 -48.84 12.17 -21.86
N GLU A 68 -48.21 11.09 -22.34
CA GLU A 68 -48.67 10.31 -23.48
C GLU A 68 -49.03 8.90 -23.03
N LYS A 69 -50.31 8.53 -23.22
CA LYS A 69 -50.82 7.20 -22.87
C LYS A 69 -50.28 6.17 -23.86
N ALA A 70 -49.80 5.05 -23.35
CA ALA A 70 -49.29 3.95 -24.16
C ALA A 70 -49.68 2.60 -23.53
N LYS A 71 -49.76 1.56 -24.35
CA LYS A 71 -49.96 0.19 -23.87
C LYS A 71 -48.62 -0.54 -23.87
N PRO A 72 -48.32 -1.35 -22.83
CA PRO A 72 -47.13 -2.17 -22.84
C PRO A 72 -47.18 -3.20 -23.98
N VAL A 73 -46.04 -3.37 -24.66
CA VAL A 73 -45.83 -4.38 -25.71
C VAL A 73 -45.18 -5.62 -25.11
N PHE A 74 -44.32 -5.45 -24.10
CA PHE A 74 -43.76 -6.53 -23.30
C PHE A 74 -43.45 -6.06 -21.88
N SER A 75 -43.28 -7.02 -20.97
CA SER A 75 -42.96 -6.81 -19.56
C SER A 75 -41.67 -7.54 -19.21
N LEU A 76 -40.89 -6.97 -18.29
CA LEU A 76 -39.62 -7.52 -17.84
C LEU A 76 -39.51 -7.41 -16.31
N ASP A 77 -39.31 -8.53 -15.63
CA ASP A 77 -39.19 -8.52 -14.18
C ASP A 77 -37.89 -7.85 -13.70
N MET A 78 -37.95 -7.18 -12.55
CA MET A 78 -36.80 -6.47 -12.00
C MET A 78 -35.66 -7.42 -11.61
N LYS A 79 -36.00 -8.63 -11.14
CA LYS A 79 -35.01 -9.61 -10.70
C LYS A 79 -34.07 -10.00 -11.85
N SER A 80 -34.59 -10.29 -13.03
CA SER A 80 -33.81 -10.60 -14.22
C SER A 80 -32.87 -9.45 -14.61
N SER A 81 -33.32 -8.20 -14.51
CA SER A 81 -32.45 -7.03 -14.77
C SER A 81 -31.36 -6.85 -13.72
N LEU A 82 -31.68 -7.05 -12.44
CA LEU A 82 -30.70 -6.98 -11.36
C LEU A 82 -29.66 -8.08 -11.48
N GLU A 83 -30.06 -9.31 -11.80
CA GLU A 83 -29.13 -10.45 -11.98
C GLU A 83 -28.22 -10.26 -13.21
N LEU A 84 -28.75 -9.71 -14.32
CA LEU A 84 -27.97 -9.45 -15.53
C LEU A 84 -26.90 -8.37 -15.33
N LEU A 85 -27.21 -7.34 -14.54
CA LEU A 85 -26.40 -6.12 -14.41
C LEU A 85 -25.68 -6.00 -13.05
N ASP A 86 -25.72 -7.05 -12.22
CA ASP A 86 -25.10 -7.08 -10.89
C ASP A 86 -23.59 -6.90 -10.97
N GLY A 87 -23.06 -5.90 -10.26
CA GLY A 87 -21.62 -5.65 -10.16
C GLY A 87 -20.94 -5.22 -11.45
N ILE A 88 -21.67 -4.71 -12.43
CA ILE A 88 -21.12 -4.19 -13.69
C ILE A 88 -21.23 -2.66 -13.72
N TRP A 89 -20.21 -1.99 -14.27
CA TRP A 89 -20.26 -0.56 -14.54
C TRP A 89 -21.14 -0.23 -15.75
N LEU A 90 -22.02 0.75 -15.57
CA LEU A 90 -22.95 1.23 -16.60
C LEU A 90 -22.79 2.74 -16.80
N PRO A 91 -22.85 3.23 -18.04
CA PRO A 91 -22.97 4.68 -18.29
C PRO A 91 -24.29 5.19 -17.72
N ILE A 92 -24.31 6.42 -17.20
CA ILE A 92 -25.50 7.02 -16.59
C ILE A 92 -25.64 8.50 -17.05
N PRO A 93 -26.84 9.01 -17.36
CA PRO A 93 -26.99 10.35 -17.96
C PRO A 93 -27.07 11.45 -16.90
N PHE A 94 -25.92 11.95 -16.43
CA PHE A 94 -25.89 13.22 -15.69
C PHE A 94 -25.72 14.40 -16.65
N PHE A 95 -26.81 15.10 -16.93
CA PHE A 95 -26.84 16.19 -17.89
C PHE A 95 -26.89 17.54 -17.22
N ARG A 96 -26.40 18.55 -17.96
CA ARG A 96 -26.50 19.96 -17.58
C ARG A 96 -27.98 20.31 -17.41
N PHE A 97 -28.33 20.82 -16.23
CA PHE A 97 -29.70 21.15 -15.85
C PHE A 97 -29.90 22.65 -15.78
N MET A 98 -30.89 23.13 -16.53
CA MET A 98 -31.38 24.50 -16.56
C MET A 98 -32.74 24.53 -15.85
N PRO A 99 -32.80 24.99 -14.59
CA PRO A 99 -34.04 25.05 -13.84
C PRO A 99 -35.11 25.87 -14.57
N PRO A 100 -36.41 25.50 -14.44
CA PRO A 100 -36.93 24.46 -13.56
C PRO A 100 -37.03 23.05 -14.17
N TYR A 101 -36.95 22.87 -15.49
CA TYR A 101 -37.28 21.58 -16.12
C TYR A 101 -36.46 21.20 -17.36
N ARG A 102 -35.46 21.98 -17.74
CA ARG A 102 -34.76 21.77 -19.01
C ARG A 102 -33.42 21.08 -18.78
N PHE A 103 -33.14 20.05 -19.55
CA PHE A 103 -31.81 19.47 -19.71
C PHE A 103 -31.21 19.89 -21.05
N ASP A 104 -29.90 20.07 -21.10
CA ASP A 104 -29.17 20.08 -22.37
C ASP A 104 -28.71 18.64 -22.71
N ASN A 105 -28.35 18.40 -23.97
CA ASN A 105 -27.95 17.08 -24.47
C ASN A 105 -26.48 16.76 -24.09
N GLY A 106 -26.22 16.54 -22.80
CA GLY A 106 -24.91 16.19 -22.29
C GLY A 106 -24.54 16.92 -20.99
N PRO A 107 -23.34 16.69 -20.45
CA PRO A 107 -22.26 15.89 -21.05
C PRO A 107 -22.54 14.38 -20.99
N VAL A 108 -22.12 13.63 -22.01
CA VAL A 108 -22.54 12.21 -22.17
C VAL A 108 -21.51 11.18 -21.68
N ASN A 109 -20.24 11.53 -21.48
CA ASN A 109 -19.19 10.56 -21.12
C ASN A 109 -18.34 11.00 -19.91
N TRP A 110 -18.99 11.19 -18.76
CA TRP A 110 -18.33 11.63 -17.51
C TRP A 110 -18.90 11.02 -16.22
N SER A 111 -19.96 10.20 -16.31
CA SER A 111 -20.56 9.53 -15.15
C SER A 111 -20.82 8.04 -15.41
N ARG A 112 -20.67 7.23 -14.35
CA ARG A 112 -20.92 5.78 -14.30
C ARG A 112 -21.69 5.39 -13.04
N MET A 113 -22.46 4.31 -13.12
CA MET A 113 -23.08 3.66 -11.96
C MET A 113 -22.70 2.19 -11.89
N ARG A 114 -22.63 1.64 -10.68
CA ARG A 114 -22.49 0.21 -10.43
C ARG A 114 -23.35 -0.18 -9.23
N LEU A 115 -24.25 -1.13 -9.44
CA LEU A 115 -25.15 -1.66 -8.42
C LEU A 115 -24.74 -3.08 -8.07
N VAL A 116 -24.51 -3.35 -6.78
CA VAL A 116 -24.04 -4.66 -6.29
C VAL A 116 -25.00 -5.19 -5.26
N LYS A 117 -25.39 -6.46 -5.38
CA LYS A 117 -26.06 -7.22 -4.35
C LYS A 117 -25.07 -7.67 -3.27
N LEU A 118 -25.38 -7.39 -2.02
CA LEU A 118 -24.56 -7.81 -0.90
C LEU A 118 -24.79 -9.30 -0.58
N PRO A 119 -23.75 -10.08 -0.19
CA PRO A 119 -23.91 -11.47 0.26
C PRO A 119 -24.85 -11.61 1.46
N ALA A 120 -24.80 -10.63 2.36
CA ALA A 120 -25.71 -10.47 3.49
C ALA A 120 -26.06 -8.98 3.64
N ALA A 121 -27.21 -8.69 4.22
CA ALA A 121 -27.60 -7.31 4.47
C ALA A 121 -26.61 -6.61 5.41
N ASP A 122 -26.38 -5.31 5.21
CA ASP A 122 -25.52 -4.52 6.09
C ASP A 122 -26.17 -4.28 7.46
N ILE A 123 -25.46 -3.56 8.34
CA ILE A 123 -25.94 -3.27 9.70
C ILE A 123 -27.27 -2.51 9.76
N ASP A 124 -27.57 -1.74 8.70
CA ASP A 124 -28.84 -0.99 8.54
C ASP A 124 -29.89 -1.79 7.75
N GLY A 125 -29.60 -3.05 7.43
CA GLY A 125 -30.46 -3.97 6.68
C GLY A 125 -30.59 -3.62 5.19
N ASN A 126 -29.65 -2.85 4.62
CA ASN A 126 -29.57 -2.64 3.18
C ASN A 126 -29.02 -3.89 2.51
N THR A 127 -29.53 -4.16 1.31
CA THR A 127 -29.26 -5.40 0.56
C THR A 127 -28.36 -5.17 -0.64
N HIS A 128 -28.24 -3.92 -1.08
CA HIS A 128 -27.48 -3.53 -2.26
C HIS A 128 -26.67 -2.26 -1.98
N ARG A 129 -25.54 -2.11 -2.68
CA ARG A 129 -24.72 -0.91 -2.73
C ARG A 129 -24.74 -0.33 -4.13
N LEU A 130 -25.00 0.97 -4.23
CA LEU A 130 -24.90 1.73 -5.47
C LEU A 130 -23.70 2.66 -5.36
N THR A 131 -22.73 2.49 -6.25
CA THR A 131 -21.60 3.41 -6.38
C THR A 131 -21.74 4.19 -7.67
N LEU A 132 -21.75 5.52 -7.56
CA LEU A 132 -21.61 6.44 -8.69
C LEU A 132 -20.14 6.87 -8.80
N ALA A 133 -19.61 6.90 -10.01
CA ALA A 133 -18.29 7.44 -10.30
C ALA A 133 -18.41 8.58 -11.30
N PHE A 134 -17.76 9.70 -11.00
CA PHE A 134 -17.68 10.88 -11.83
C PHE A 134 -16.24 11.15 -12.22
N ASP A 135 -15.98 11.26 -13.51
CA ASP A 135 -14.71 11.77 -14.00
C ASP A 135 -14.74 13.30 -13.95
N SER A 136 -13.96 13.86 -13.03
CA SER A 136 -13.96 15.30 -12.75
C SER A 136 -13.12 16.14 -13.71
N ARG A 137 -12.42 15.51 -14.67
CA ARG A 137 -11.62 16.22 -15.66
C ARG A 137 -12.50 17.09 -16.54
N ILE A 138 -12.11 18.35 -16.73
CA ILE A 138 -12.86 19.30 -17.57
C ILE A 138 -12.29 19.35 -18.99
N MET A 139 -13.15 19.63 -19.97
CA MET A 139 -12.76 19.77 -21.37
C MET A 139 -12.80 21.23 -21.81
N GLN A 140 -11.89 21.62 -22.71
CA GLN A 140 -11.97 22.89 -23.40
C GLN A 140 -13.18 22.90 -24.35
N LYS A 141 -14.03 23.92 -24.23
CA LYS A 141 -15.18 24.09 -25.12
C LYS A 141 -14.72 24.52 -26.52
N ARG A 142 -14.94 23.67 -27.52
CA ARG A 142 -14.63 23.98 -28.93
C ARG A 142 -15.92 23.92 -29.76
N SER A 143 -16.13 24.91 -30.63
CA SER A 143 -17.30 24.93 -31.51
C SER A 143 -17.33 23.68 -32.40
N GLY A 144 -18.48 23.02 -32.51
CA GLY A 144 -18.65 21.81 -33.31
C GLY A 144 -18.10 20.52 -32.67
N THR A 145 -17.63 20.54 -31.42
CA THR A 145 -17.22 19.33 -30.69
C THR A 145 -18.36 18.77 -29.84
N ALA A 146 -18.38 17.46 -29.65
CA ALA A 146 -19.38 16.78 -28.82
C ALA A 146 -19.23 17.19 -27.35
N TYR A 147 -20.35 17.34 -26.64
CA TYR A 147 -20.34 17.67 -25.22
C TYR A 147 -20.17 16.38 -24.39
N LEU A 148 -18.91 16.03 -24.11
CA LEU A 148 -18.56 14.73 -23.52
C LEU A 148 -18.29 14.79 -22.01
N ALA A 149 -17.76 15.90 -21.51
CA ALA A 149 -17.50 16.15 -20.09
C ALA A 149 -17.81 17.62 -19.73
N PRO A 150 -17.93 17.97 -18.43
CA PRO A 150 -18.03 19.36 -18.01
C PRO A 150 -16.89 20.23 -18.58
N ASN A 151 -17.15 21.50 -18.83
CA ASN A 151 -16.17 22.44 -19.39
C ASN A 151 -15.97 23.69 -18.49
N GLU A 152 -14.98 24.52 -18.84
CA GLU A 152 -14.63 25.74 -18.09
C GLU A 152 -15.83 26.72 -17.90
N GLU A 153 -16.74 26.80 -18.88
CA GLU A 153 -17.95 27.64 -18.79
C GLU A 153 -18.95 27.08 -17.77
N ASP A 154 -19.09 25.75 -17.71
CA ASP A 154 -19.96 25.10 -16.72
C ASP A 154 -19.48 25.34 -15.29
N VAL A 155 -18.16 25.27 -15.08
CA VAL A 155 -17.50 25.50 -13.79
C VAL A 155 -17.64 26.97 -13.37
N SER A 156 -17.27 27.90 -14.25
CA SER A 156 -17.32 29.34 -13.96
C SER A 156 -18.75 29.86 -13.75
N SER A 157 -19.74 29.29 -14.46
CA SER A 157 -21.15 29.65 -14.31
C SER A 157 -21.85 28.94 -13.14
N GLY A 158 -21.20 27.96 -12.51
CA GLY A 158 -21.74 27.20 -11.37
C GLY A 158 -22.99 26.39 -11.72
N VAL A 159 -23.03 25.83 -12.94
CA VAL A 159 -24.19 25.09 -13.46
C VAL A 159 -24.40 23.79 -12.68
N ALA A 160 -25.67 23.41 -12.50
CA ALA A 160 -26.04 22.14 -11.89
C ALA A 160 -26.13 21.05 -12.96
N PHE A 161 -25.72 19.85 -12.61
CA PHE A 161 -25.91 18.62 -13.37
C PHE A 161 -26.85 17.72 -12.59
N LYS A 162 -27.79 17.07 -13.26
CA LYS A 162 -28.74 16.14 -12.63
C LYS A 162 -28.86 14.87 -13.43
N LEU A 163 -29.21 13.80 -12.73
CA LEU A 163 -29.60 12.55 -13.35
C LEU A 163 -30.87 12.76 -14.21
N ALA A 164 -30.76 12.47 -15.51
CA ALA A 164 -31.86 12.62 -16.46
C ALA A 164 -32.54 11.25 -16.70
N VAL A 165 -33.69 11.04 -16.05
CA VAL A 165 -34.46 9.77 -16.10
C VAL A 165 -35.76 9.85 -16.91
N ASN A 166 -36.07 11.01 -17.48
CA ASN A 166 -37.27 11.21 -18.28
C ASN A 166 -37.07 10.67 -19.70
N SER A 167 -38.18 10.33 -20.37
CA SER A 167 -38.13 9.58 -21.63
C SER A 167 -37.42 10.33 -22.77
N ALA A 168 -37.54 11.65 -22.83
CA ALA A 168 -36.91 12.47 -23.87
C ALA A 168 -35.38 12.49 -23.75
N GLU A 169 -34.87 12.77 -22.55
CA GLU A 169 -33.43 12.82 -22.29
C GLU A 169 -32.79 11.43 -22.39
N LEU A 170 -33.50 10.38 -21.95
CA LEU A 170 -33.04 9.01 -22.08
C LEU A 170 -32.94 8.54 -23.53
N GLN A 171 -33.89 8.92 -24.40
CA GLN A 171 -33.81 8.60 -25.84
C GLN A 171 -32.51 9.15 -26.45
N GLU A 172 -32.18 10.41 -26.17
CA GLU A 172 -30.98 11.08 -26.69
C GLU A 172 -29.68 10.42 -26.17
N PHE A 173 -29.69 9.97 -24.92
CA PHE A 173 -28.56 9.25 -24.34
C PHE A 173 -28.39 7.84 -24.94
N LEU A 174 -29.50 7.11 -25.08
CA LEU A 174 -29.49 5.75 -25.61
C LEU A 174 -29.25 5.69 -27.12
N SER A 175 -29.49 6.79 -27.86
CA SER A 175 -29.15 6.90 -29.27
C SER A 175 -27.65 7.09 -29.50
N GLN A 176 -26.84 7.35 -28.46
CA GLN A 176 -25.39 7.39 -28.59
C GLN A 176 -24.85 6.01 -29.00
N PRO A 177 -24.14 5.88 -30.15
CA PRO A 177 -23.72 4.58 -30.65
C PRO A 177 -22.91 3.77 -29.65
N TRP A 178 -22.01 4.43 -28.91
CA TRP A 178 -21.14 3.79 -27.93
C TRP A 178 -21.90 3.27 -26.69
N VAL A 179 -22.99 3.94 -26.27
CA VAL A 179 -23.84 3.50 -25.15
C VAL A 179 -24.65 2.28 -25.58
N ASN A 180 -25.27 2.33 -26.76
CA ASN A 180 -26.06 1.22 -27.28
C ASN A 180 -25.18 -0.03 -27.49
N GLU A 181 -24.00 0.11 -28.09
CA GLU A 181 -23.05 -1.00 -28.27
C GLU A 181 -22.62 -1.61 -26.94
N TRP A 182 -22.28 -0.77 -25.94
CA TRP A 182 -21.94 -1.22 -24.59
C TRP A 182 -23.05 -2.10 -24.00
N LEU A 183 -24.30 -1.62 -24.03
CA LEU A 183 -25.44 -2.36 -23.47
C LEU A 183 -25.73 -3.65 -24.24
N GLN A 184 -25.54 -3.67 -25.57
CA GLN A 184 -25.66 -4.89 -26.37
C GLN A 184 -24.61 -5.93 -26.00
N GLU A 185 -23.35 -5.51 -25.81
CA GLU A 185 -22.29 -6.42 -25.38
C GLU A 185 -22.59 -7.03 -24.01
N LEU A 186 -22.99 -6.22 -23.03
CA LEU A 186 -23.34 -6.72 -21.69
C LEU A 186 -24.51 -7.71 -21.76
N PHE A 187 -25.52 -7.42 -22.57
CA PHE A 187 -26.65 -8.33 -22.77
C PHE A 187 -26.22 -9.66 -23.37
N ASN A 188 -25.33 -9.65 -24.37
CA ASN A 188 -24.79 -10.86 -24.98
C ASN A 188 -23.94 -11.67 -23.98
N GLU A 189 -23.07 -11.00 -23.22
CA GLU A 189 -22.20 -11.64 -22.22
C GLU A 189 -22.98 -12.29 -21.07
N GLY A 190 -24.07 -11.65 -20.63
CA GLY A 190 -24.94 -12.21 -19.61
C GLY A 190 -25.87 -13.33 -20.11
N ASN A 191 -25.96 -13.55 -21.42
CA ASN A 191 -26.87 -14.54 -22.03
C ASN A 191 -26.15 -15.52 -22.97
N VAL A 192 -24.88 -15.83 -22.72
CA VAL A 192 -24.04 -16.75 -23.53
C VAL A 192 -24.62 -18.16 -23.74
N GLN A 193 -25.57 -18.58 -22.91
CA GLN A 193 -26.24 -19.89 -23.02
C GLN A 193 -27.39 -19.91 -24.03
N ARG A 194 -27.87 -18.74 -24.49
CA ARG A 194 -28.96 -18.63 -25.47
C ARG A 194 -28.45 -18.83 -26.89
N THR A 195 -29.34 -19.27 -27.77
CA THR A 195 -29.00 -19.39 -29.20
C THR A 195 -28.83 -18.02 -29.83
N ARG A 196 -28.07 -17.95 -30.94
CA ARG A 196 -27.83 -16.68 -31.63
C ARG A 196 -29.13 -16.06 -32.18
N ASP A 197 -30.03 -16.88 -32.70
CA ASP A 197 -31.31 -16.41 -33.27
C ASP A 197 -32.24 -15.81 -32.20
N GLU A 198 -32.27 -16.41 -31.00
CA GLU A 198 -33.02 -15.87 -29.85
C GLU A 198 -32.44 -14.53 -29.39
N LEU A 199 -31.10 -14.45 -29.25
CA LEU A 199 -30.42 -13.20 -28.88
C LEU A 199 -30.67 -12.10 -29.90
N ASP A 200 -30.56 -12.41 -31.20
CA ASP A 200 -30.80 -11.43 -32.25
C ASP A 200 -32.28 -10.99 -32.29
N ALA A 201 -33.23 -11.87 -31.92
CA ALA A 201 -34.63 -11.50 -31.75
C ALA A 201 -34.85 -10.56 -30.56
N ASP A 202 -34.26 -10.85 -29.41
CA ASP A 202 -34.30 -10.03 -28.20
C ASP A 202 -33.66 -8.65 -28.41
N LEU A 203 -32.54 -8.60 -29.14
CA LEU A 203 -31.87 -7.35 -29.51
C LEU A 203 -32.72 -6.50 -30.46
N ARG A 204 -33.40 -7.12 -31.44
CA ARG A 204 -34.39 -6.44 -32.29
C ARG A 204 -35.59 -5.93 -31.49
N ALA A 205 -35.96 -6.60 -30.41
CA ALA A 205 -36.99 -6.19 -29.46
C ALA A 205 -36.48 -5.19 -28.39
N HIS A 206 -35.20 -4.79 -28.45
CA HIS A 206 -34.56 -3.86 -27.51
C HIS A 206 -34.54 -4.33 -26.04
N HIS A 207 -34.49 -5.64 -25.78
CA HIS A 207 -34.42 -6.16 -24.41
C HIS A 207 -33.19 -5.68 -23.64
N HIS A 208 -32.05 -5.46 -24.31
CA HIS A 208 -30.84 -4.89 -23.70
C HIS A 208 -31.08 -3.49 -23.13
N LEU A 209 -31.82 -2.63 -23.86
CA LEU A 209 -32.21 -1.31 -23.37
C LEU A 209 -33.23 -1.42 -22.24
N ALA A 210 -34.15 -2.39 -22.32
CA ALA A 210 -35.19 -2.60 -21.32
C ALA A 210 -34.60 -2.95 -19.96
N HIS A 211 -33.62 -3.86 -19.91
CA HIS A 211 -32.91 -4.20 -18.67
C HIS A 211 -32.26 -2.98 -18.01
N TYR A 212 -31.55 -2.17 -18.80
CA TYR A 212 -30.91 -0.93 -18.35
C TYR A 212 -31.92 0.09 -17.82
N LEU A 213 -32.99 0.36 -18.57
CA LEU A 213 -34.07 1.26 -18.16
C LEU A 213 -34.79 0.78 -16.89
N ASN A 214 -34.91 -0.54 -16.70
CA ASN A 214 -35.49 -1.10 -15.48
C ASN A 214 -34.61 -0.77 -14.26
N VAL A 215 -33.29 -0.99 -14.34
CA VAL A 215 -32.37 -0.67 -13.24
C VAL A 215 -32.34 0.84 -12.98
N LEU A 216 -32.27 1.68 -14.02
CA LEU A 216 -32.32 3.14 -13.85
C LEU A 216 -33.60 3.63 -13.16
N SER A 217 -34.72 2.93 -13.34
CA SER A 217 -35.97 3.33 -12.70
C SER A 217 -35.94 3.29 -11.18
N LEU A 218 -35.01 2.53 -10.59
CA LEU A 218 -34.76 2.55 -9.14
C LEU A 218 -34.20 3.89 -8.66
N LEU A 219 -33.56 4.65 -9.56
CA LEU A 219 -32.96 5.96 -9.26
C LEU A 219 -33.90 7.13 -9.58
N ALA A 220 -35.04 6.84 -10.21
CA ALA A 220 -35.99 7.86 -10.61
C ALA A 220 -36.85 8.33 -9.42
N LYS A 221 -37.05 9.65 -9.32
CA LYS A 221 -38.04 10.22 -8.41
C LYS A 221 -39.44 10.00 -9.00
N PRO A 222 -40.44 9.57 -8.21
CA PRO A 222 -41.82 9.45 -8.68
C PRO A 222 -42.31 10.77 -9.26
N SER A 223 -42.85 10.72 -10.48
CA SER A 223 -43.44 11.88 -11.15
C SER A 223 -44.79 12.24 -10.52
N ALA A 224 -45.12 13.53 -10.44
CA ALA A 224 -46.41 14.00 -9.95
C ALA A 224 -47.59 13.38 -10.75
N SER A 225 -47.37 13.10 -12.03
CA SER A 225 -48.33 12.45 -12.92
C SER A 225 -48.66 11.00 -12.55
N GLN A 226 -47.80 10.32 -11.79
CA GLN A 226 -48.05 8.95 -11.33
C GLN A 226 -49.10 8.91 -10.22
N GLN A 227 -49.32 10.02 -9.51
CA GLN A 227 -50.22 10.11 -8.36
C GLN A 227 -49.95 9.03 -7.30
N SER A 228 -48.67 8.66 -7.13
CA SER A 228 -48.23 7.63 -6.19
C SER A 228 -47.67 8.27 -4.93
N ASN A 229 -47.89 7.62 -3.78
CA ASN A 229 -47.31 8.00 -2.49
C ASN A 229 -45.95 7.33 -2.23
N LEU A 230 -45.42 6.59 -3.21
CA LEU A 230 -44.11 5.96 -3.10
C LEU A 230 -43.00 7.01 -2.97
N ARG A 231 -41.98 6.70 -2.18
CA ARG A 231 -40.75 7.50 -2.10
C ARG A 231 -39.74 6.99 -3.13
N ALA A 232 -38.80 7.84 -3.52
CA ALA A 232 -37.63 7.41 -4.28
C ALA A 232 -36.89 6.30 -3.50
N LYS A 233 -36.38 5.28 -4.20
CA LYS A 233 -35.59 4.22 -3.55
C LYS A 233 -34.24 4.74 -3.07
N VAL A 234 -33.71 5.73 -3.78
CA VAL A 234 -32.51 6.48 -3.43
C VAL A 234 -32.65 7.91 -3.97
N ASP A 235 -32.30 8.90 -3.15
CA ASP A 235 -32.29 10.30 -3.56
C ASP A 235 -30.91 10.66 -4.12
N ILE A 236 -30.84 10.83 -5.44
CA ILE A 236 -29.62 11.24 -6.12
C ILE A 236 -29.55 12.78 -6.15
N PRO A 237 -28.48 13.40 -5.61
CA PRO A 237 -28.38 14.86 -5.50
C PRO A 237 -28.02 15.52 -6.83
N GLU A 238 -28.22 16.83 -6.90
CA GLU A 238 -27.66 17.67 -7.96
C GLU A 238 -26.15 17.77 -7.80
N ILE A 239 -25.41 17.79 -8.90
CA ILE A 239 -23.96 17.91 -8.91
C ILE A 239 -23.55 19.28 -9.43
N LYS A 240 -22.61 19.95 -8.77
CA LYS A 240 -21.92 21.14 -9.30
C LYS A 240 -20.42 20.90 -9.34
N VAL A 241 -19.76 21.38 -10.37
CA VAL A 241 -18.29 21.30 -10.44
C VAL A 241 -17.71 22.65 -10.03
N VAL A 242 -16.78 22.66 -9.07
CA VAL A 242 -16.06 23.85 -8.63
C VAL A 242 -14.62 23.81 -9.15
N ALA A 243 -14.07 24.99 -9.44
CA ALA A 243 -12.72 25.11 -9.95
C ALA A 243 -11.68 24.65 -8.92
N ASN A 244 -10.72 23.87 -9.39
CA ASN A 244 -9.49 23.55 -8.67
C ASN A 244 -8.38 24.53 -9.08
N ASP A 245 -8.51 25.78 -8.68
CA ASP A 245 -7.52 26.81 -8.98
C ASP A 245 -6.70 27.15 -7.72
N PRO A 246 -5.41 26.75 -7.67
CA PRO A 246 -4.53 27.10 -6.55
C PRO A 246 -4.40 28.60 -6.30
N ASN A 247 -4.55 29.41 -7.35
CA ASN A 247 -4.46 30.87 -7.33
C ASN A 247 -5.83 31.56 -7.38
N GLY A 248 -6.91 30.77 -7.29
CA GLY A 248 -8.27 31.27 -7.37
C GLY A 248 -8.70 32.09 -6.15
N LEU A 249 -9.86 32.75 -6.26
CA LEU A 249 -10.45 33.52 -5.15
C LEU A 249 -10.70 32.65 -3.90
N VAL A 250 -11.07 31.39 -4.10
CA VAL A 250 -11.26 30.42 -3.03
C VAL A 250 -9.99 29.60 -2.88
N LYS A 251 -9.15 29.97 -1.90
CA LYS A 251 -7.92 29.25 -1.62
C LYS A 251 -8.20 27.79 -1.19
N PRO A 252 -7.51 26.80 -1.79
CA PRO A 252 -7.60 25.41 -1.37
C PRO A 252 -7.15 25.20 0.09
N ILE A 253 -7.71 24.18 0.73
CA ILE A 253 -7.23 23.70 2.04
C ILE A 253 -6.02 22.82 1.78
N GLN A 254 -4.90 23.16 2.40
CA GLN A 254 -3.66 22.39 2.29
C GLN A 254 -3.78 21.11 3.13
N VAL A 255 -3.35 19.99 2.57
CA VAL A 255 -3.40 18.68 3.21
C VAL A 255 -2.01 18.07 3.25
N ASP A 256 -1.54 17.69 4.43
CA ASP A 256 -0.30 16.96 4.59
C ASP A 256 -0.58 15.46 4.69
N LEU A 257 0.19 14.64 3.97
CA LEU A 257 0.13 13.19 4.02
C LEU A 257 1.33 12.65 4.81
N VAL A 258 1.06 11.93 5.90
CA VAL A 258 2.07 11.22 6.68
C VAL A 258 1.92 9.73 6.42
N LEU A 259 3.00 9.07 6.01
CA LEU A 259 3.03 7.67 5.65
C LEU A 259 4.08 6.93 6.46
N ASP A 260 3.69 5.76 6.95
CA ASP A 260 4.60 4.78 7.52
C ASP A 260 4.58 3.53 6.66
N VAL A 261 5.55 3.43 5.76
CA VAL A 261 5.66 2.33 4.79
C VAL A 261 6.55 1.24 5.38
N GLY A 262 5.96 0.22 6.00
CA GLY A 262 6.68 -0.94 6.51
C GLY A 262 6.94 -2.00 5.43
N ASN A 263 7.75 -3.01 5.74
CA ASN A 263 7.97 -4.15 4.84
C ASN A 263 6.66 -4.95 4.61
N SER A 264 5.89 -5.20 5.66
CA SER A 264 4.69 -6.05 5.57
C SER A 264 3.39 -5.24 5.59
N ARG A 265 3.35 -4.15 6.37
CA ARG A 265 2.17 -3.29 6.50
C ARG A 265 2.53 -1.82 6.42
N THR A 266 1.62 -1.04 5.82
CA THR A 266 1.69 0.40 5.64
C THR A 266 0.45 1.07 6.21
N CYS A 267 0.59 2.27 6.78
CA CYS A 267 -0.55 3.13 7.11
C CYS A 267 -0.25 4.60 6.81
N GLY A 268 -1.32 5.40 6.73
CA GLY A 268 -1.21 6.83 6.47
C GLY A 268 -2.24 7.67 7.21
N ILE A 269 -1.89 8.95 7.43
CA ILE A 269 -2.76 9.98 7.99
C ILE A 269 -2.74 11.19 7.06
N LEU A 270 -3.91 11.77 6.81
CA LEU A 270 -4.10 13.03 6.11
C LEU A 270 -4.48 14.11 7.13
N ILE A 271 -3.87 15.28 7.01
CA ILE A 271 -4.01 16.39 7.98
C ILE A 271 -4.40 17.66 7.23
N GLU A 272 -5.60 18.17 7.47
CA GLU A 272 -6.07 19.41 6.84
C GLU A 272 -5.63 20.65 7.64
N ASN A 273 -5.05 21.62 6.95
CA ASN A 273 -4.69 22.91 7.51
C ASN A 273 -5.79 23.96 7.25
N HIS A 274 -6.61 24.21 8.26
CA HIS A 274 -7.68 25.23 8.24
C HIS A 274 -7.22 26.61 8.74
N GLY A 275 -5.90 26.86 8.82
CA GLY A 275 -5.33 28.12 9.32
C GLY A 275 -5.56 28.32 10.81
N GLN A 276 -5.74 29.57 11.25
CA GLN A 276 -5.87 29.92 12.69
C GLN A 276 -7.07 29.27 13.41
N ALA A 277 -8.05 28.75 12.66
CA ALA A 277 -9.25 28.14 13.24
C ALA A 277 -9.09 26.64 13.59
N GLY A 278 -8.03 25.98 13.12
CA GLY A 278 -7.89 24.52 13.25
C GLY A 278 -6.58 24.10 13.91
N SER A 279 -6.67 23.34 15.01
CA SER A 279 -5.55 22.48 15.41
C SER A 279 -5.56 21.25 14.51
N GLY A 280 -4.44 20.93 13.87
CA GLY A 280 -4.33 19.75 12.99
C GLY A 280 -4.64 18.42 13.69
N LEU A 281 -4.64 18.39 15.03
CA LEU A 281 -5.13 17.26 15.83
C LEU A 281 -6.63 17.00 15.71
N LYS A 282 -7.43 18.01 15.34
CA LYS A 282 -8.89 17.87 15.17
C LYS A 282 -9.31 17.62 13.73
N GLN A 283 -8.48 18.01 12.77
CA GLN A 283 -8.77 17.99 11.33
C GLN A 283 -7.84 17.00 10.62
N ASN A 284 -7.77 15.78 11.13
CA ASN A 284 -7.02 14.69 10.53
C ASN A 284 -7.91 13.45 10.38
N TYR A 285 -7.50 12.56 9.48
CA TYR A 285 -8.19 11.32 9.21
C TYR A 285 -7.23 10.29 8.61
N VAL A 286 -7.60 9.03 8.74
CA VAL A 286 -6.82 7.91 8.22
C VAL A 286 -6.91 7.84 6.70
N LEU A 287 -5.79 7.50 6.04
CA LEU A 287 -5.77 7.16 4.62
C LEU A 287 -6.67 5.94 4.36
N GLU A 288 -7.67 6.10 3.52
CA GLU A 288 -8.59 5.06 3.12
C GLU A 288 -8.32 4.66 1.66
N LEU A 289 -8.13 3.36 1.42
CA LEU A 289 -7.95 2.81 0.08
C LEU A 289 -9.28 2.27 -0.45
N ARG A 290 -9.67 2.64 -1.66
CA ARG A 290 -10.81 2.03 -2.36
C ARG A 290 -10.34 0.89 -3.27
N ASP A 291 -11.00 -0.27 -3.18
CA ASP A 291 -10.74 -1.39 -4.07
C ASP A 291 -11.28 -1.06 -5.47
N LEU A 292 -10.42 -0.87 -6.47
CA LEU A 292 -10.85 -0.39 -7.78
C LEU A 292 -11.51 -1.49 -8.65
N ILE A 293 -11.34 -2.76 -8.28
CA ILE A 293 -12.04 -3.90 -8.90
C ILE A 293 -13.41 -4.10 -8.26
N THR A 294 -13.51 -3.92 -6.94
CA THR A 294 -14.75 -4.01 -6.14
C THR A 294 -15.00 -2.72 -5.37
N PRO A 295 -15.36 -1.62 -6.06
CA PRO A 295 -15.44 -0.26 -5.52
C PRO A 295 -16.47 -0.05 -4.40
N GLU A 296 -17.35 -1.02 -4.16
CA GLU A 296 -18.23 -1.10 -3.00
C GLU A 296 -17.47 -1.45 -1.70
N HIS A 297 -16.15 -1.66 -1.76
CA HIS A 297 -15.29 -1.89 -0.62
C HIS A 297 -14.21 -0.81 -0.48
N THR A 298 -14.01 -0.36 0.76
CA THR A 298 -12.87 0.46 1.20
C THR A 298 -12.11 -0.21 2.35
N TYR A 299 -10.91 0.28 2.63
CA TYR A 299 -10.05 -0.18 3.71
C TYR A 299 -9.36 1.00 4.39
N ASN A 300 -9.59 1.17 5.70
CA ASN A 300 -9.03 2.25 6.52
C ASN A 300 -8.11 1.73 7.65
N GLU A 301 -7.76 0.44 7.62
CA GLU A 301 -6.79 -0.16 8.55
C GLU A 301 -5.39 -0.17 7.90
N PRO A 302 -4.31 -0.30 8.69
CA PRO A 302 -2.98 -0.51 8.11
C PRO A 302 -3.00 -1.70 7.15
N PHE A 303 -2.58 -1.48 5.90
CA PHE A 303 -2.78 -2.39 4.78
C PHE A 303 -1.46 -3.09 4.38
N GLU A 304 -1.54 -4.21 3.67
CA GLU A 304 -0.34 -4.90 3.17
C GLU A 304 0.49 -4.03 2.22
N SER A 305 1.82 -4.00 2.38
CA SER A 305 2.73 -3.25 1.51
C SER A 305 2.93 -3.89 0.12
N ARG A 306 2.13 -4.91 -0.20
CA ARG A 306 2.18 -5.64 -1.47
C ARG A 306 1.74 -4.76 -2.63
N VAL A 307 2.34 -5.01 -3.79
CA VAL A 307 1.94 -4.41 -5.06
C VAL A 307 1.58 -5.48 -6.09
N GLU A 308 0.49 -5.27 -6.83
CA GLU A 308 0.10 -6.08 -7.99
C GLU A 308 -0.19 -5.18 -9.19
N PHE A 309 0.29 -5.54 -10.37
CA PHE A 309 -0.09 -4.87 -11.61
C PHE A 309 -1.51 -5.26 -11.99
N ALA A 310 -2.42 -4.30 -11.97
CA ALA A 310 -3.80 -4.45 -12.42
C ALA A 310 -4.34 -3.09 -12.87
N GLN A 311 -5.06 -3.08 -13.99
CA GLN A 311 -5.72 -1.87 -14.50
C GLN A 311 -7.06 -1.64 -13.80
N ALA A 312 -7.49 -0.38 -13.73
CA ALA A 312 -8.80 -0.01 -13.20
C ALA A 312 -9.73 0.09 -14.39
N TYR A 313 -10.84 -0.62 -14.34
CA TYR A 313 -11.84 -0.59 -15.38
C TYR A 313 -13.12 0.00 -14.82
N PHE A 314 -13.61 1.04 -15.50
CA PHE A 314 -14.91 1.67 -15.20
C PHE A 314 -15.95 1.27 -16.25
N GLY A 315 -15.82 0.04 -16.73
CA GLY A 315 -16.69 -0.60 -17.72
C GLY A 315 -15.99 -0.96 -19.03
N LYS A 316 -16.65 -0.69 -20.15
CA LYS A 316 -16.21 -1.08 -21.50
C LYS A 316 -15.44 0.06 -22.17
N ASP A 317 -14.13 0.14 -21.91
CA ASP A 317 -13.29 1.24 -22.42
C ASP A 317 -13.27 1.30 -23.95
N HIS A 318 -13.28 0.16 -24.63
CA HIS A 318 -13.33 0.10 -26.10
C HIS A 318 -14.64 0.64 -26.69
N CYS A 319 -15.74 0.58 -25.95
CA CYS A 319 -16.96 1.30 -26.30
C CYS A 319 -16.82 2.79 -25.95
N SER A 320 -16.39 3.11 -24.72
CA SER A 320 -16.24 4.49 -24.22
C SER A 320 -15.44 5.39 -25.17
N VAL A 321 -14.32 4.91 -25.69
CA VAL A 321 -13.44 5.66 -26.62
C VAL A 321 -14.16 6.04 -27.92
N LYS A 322 -15.16 5.27 -28.37
CA LYS A 322 -15.98 5.59 -29.56
C LYS A 322 -16.85 6.83 -29.37
N SER A 323 -16.99 7.34 -28.14
CA SER A 323 -17.59 8.67 -27.90
C SER A 323 -16.71 9.81 -28.44
N GLY A 324 -15.44 9.54 -28.77
CA GLY A 324 -14.42 10.54 -29.12
C GLY A 324 -13.58 11.02 -27.93
N ARG A 325 -13.86 10.55 -26.71
CA ARG A 325 -13.10 10.86 -25.50
C ARG A 325 -12.23 9.66 -25.11
N HIS A 326 -10.94 9.73 -25.41
CA HIS A 326 -9.99 8.62 -25.21
C HIS A 326 -9.47 8.47 -23.77
N ASP A 327 -9.66 9.51 -22.96
CA ASP A 327 -9.12 9.65 -21.61
C ASP A 327 -10.20 9.57 -20.52
N ALA A 328 -11.42 9.17 -20.89
CA ALA A 328 -12.55 9.06 -19.97
C ALA A 328 -12.30 7.97 -18.92
N PHE A 329 -12.46 8.29 -17.64
CA PHE A 329 -12.29 7.37 -16.51
C PHE A 329 -10.90 6.71 -16.44
N GLN A 330 -9.87 7.42 -16.88
CA GLN A 330 -8.50 6.96 -16.76
C GLN A 330 -7.99 7.11 -15.33
N TRP A 331 -7.59 6.00 -14.69
CA TRP A 331 -6.88 6.03 -13.42
C TRP A 331 -5.38 6.31 -13.65
N ALA A 332 -4.75 7.05 -12.74
CA ALA A 332 -3.38 7.54 -12.93
C ALA A 332 -2.34 6.41 -12.97
N THR A 333 -2.60 5.28 -12.32
CA THR A 333 -1.62 4.20 -12.14
C THR A 333 -2.08 2.88 -12.76
N ILE A 334 -1.14 1.95 -12.86
CA ILE A 334 -1.37 0.58 -13.36
C ILE A 334 -1.15 -0.50 -12.28
N ALA A 335 -1.11 -0.10 -11.01
CA ALA A 335 -0.77 -0.95 -9.87
C ALA A 335 -1.80 -0.82 -8.74
N ARG A 336 -1.99 -1.90 -7.98
CA ARG A 336 -2.85 -1.97 -6.79
C ARG A 336 -2.02 -2.30 -5.57
N VAL A 337 -2.49 -1.83 -4.42
CA VAL A 337 -1.82 -2.00 -3.12
C VAL A 337 -2.82 -2.47 -2.05
N GLY A 338 -2.31 -2.91 -0.90
CA GLY A 338 -3.15 -3.29 0.23
C GLY A 338 -3.99 -4.55 -0.01
N SER A 339 -5.21 -4.58 0.55
CA SER A 339 -6.10 -5.74 0.50
C SER A 339 -6.49 -6.15 -0.92
N GLU A 340 -6.63 -5.19 -1.84
CA GLU A 340 -6.89 -5.47 -3.26
C GLU A 340 -5.73 -6.26 -3.89
N ALA A 341 -4.50 -5.82 -3.65
CA ALA A 341 -3.29 -6.50 -4.09
C ALA A 341 -3.13 -7.88 -3.44
N GLY A 342 -3.40 -8.02 -2.14
CA GLY A 342 -3.39 -9.31 -1.44
C GLY A 342 -4.37 -10.31 -2.05
N ARG A 343 -5.61 -9.87 -2.31
CA ARG A 343 -6.65 -10.67 -2.96
C ARG A 343 -6.24 -11.07 -4.38
N LEU A 344 -5.73 -10.13 -5.18
CA LEU A 344 -5.23 -10.40 -6.53
C LEU A 344 -4.07 -11.41 -6.52
N ALA A 345 -3.11 -11.25 -5.62
CA ALA A 345 -1.95 -12.13 -5.51
C ALA A 345 -2.34 -13.56 -5.14
N SER A 346 -3.28 -13.71 -4.20
CA SER A 346 -3.77 -15.03 -3.75
C SER A 346 -4.63 -15.76 -4.79
N ARG A 347 -5.07 -15.09 -5.86
CA ARG A 347 -5.97 -15.65 -6.88
C ARG A 347 -5.32 -15.71 -8.28
N ARG A 348 -4.00 -15.55 -8.36
CA ARG A 348 -3.24 -15.70 -9.61
C ARG A 348 -3.47 -17.10 -10.20
N ARG A 349 -3.67 -17.18 -11.52
CA ARG A 349 -3.89 -18.46 -12.23
C ARG A 349 -2.62 -19.29 -12.33
N GLY A 350 -1.47 -18.62 -12.27
CA GLY A 350 -0.15 -19.24 -12.38
C GLY A 350 0.36 -19.41 -13.82
N THR A 351 -0.41 -18.91 -14.80
CA THR A 351 -0.01 -18.75 -16.20
C THR A 351 0.57 -17.36 -16.49
N GLU A 352 0.18 -16.36 -15.68
CA GLU A 352 0.52 -14.92 -15.80
C GLU A 352 2.02 -14.60 -15.76
N GLY A 353 2.89 -15.49 -15.28
CA GLY A 353 4.23 -15.09 -14.87
C GLY A 353 4.19 -14.15 -13.65
N SER A 354 5.13 -13.20 -13.55
CA SER A 354 5.22 -12.31 -12.38
C SER A 354 4.27 -11.12 -12.53
N THR A 355 3.35 -10.94 -11.58
CA THR A 355 2.35 -9.84 -11.63
C THR A 355 2.46 -8.85 -10.49
N GLY A 356 3.48 -8.97 -9.62
CA GLY A 356 3.58 -8.19 -8.39
C GLY A 356 4.58 -8.76 -7.38
N LEU A 357 4.74 -8.05 -6.27
CA LEU A 357 5.78 -8.30 -5.26
C LEU A 357 5.24 -8.07 -3.85
N SER A 358 5.60 -8.93 -2.90
CA SER A 358 5.06 -8.87 -1.53
C SER A 358 5.51 -7.64 -0.74
N SER A 359 6.75 -7.17 -0.96
CA SER A 359 7.34 -6.06 -0.19
C SER A 359 8.40 -5.32 -1.00
N PRO A 360 8.04 -4.29 -1.79
CA PRO A 360 9.01 -3.50 -2.55
C PRO A 360 10.14 -2.89 -1.71
N LYS A 361 9.85 -2.48 -0.46
CA LYS A 361 10.85 -1.92 0.48
C LYS A 361 12.05 -2.86 0.74
N ARG A 362 11.86 -4.18 0.69
CA ARG A 362 12.95 -5.18 0.88
C ARG A 362 13.91 -5.24 -0.31
N TYR A 363 13.46 -4.78 -1.48
CA TYR A 363 14.19 -4.87 -2.74
C TYR A 363 14.60 -3.49 -3.28
N LEU A 364 14.62 -2.45 -2.44
CA LEU A 364 15.14 -1.13 -2.82
C LEU A 364 16.55 -1.22 -3.41
N TRP A 365 17.36 -2.17 -2.93
CA TRP A 365 18.71 -2.42 -3.42
C TRP A 365 18.79 -2.98 -4.84
N ASP A 366 17.73 -3.64 -5.34
CA ASP A 366 17.75 -4.29 -6.65
C ASP A 366 17.19 -3.36 -7.74
N GLU A 367 18.10 -2.60 -8.34
CA GLU A 367 17.84 -1.67 -9.42
C GLU A 367 17.97 -2.32 -10.82
N ASN A 368 18.32 -3.60 -10.88
CA ASN A 368 18.53 -4.31 -12.15
C ASN A 368 17.21 -4.65 -12.85
N ALA A 369 17.27 -4.78 -14.18
CA ALA A 369 16.13 -5.20 -14.98
C ALA A 369 15.67 -6.62 -14.58
N TYR A 370 14.38 -6.78 -14.29
CA TYR A 370 13.84 -8.08 -13.89
C TYR A 370 13.60 -8.98 -15.11
N GLY A 371 14.46 -9.96 -15.29
CA GLY A 371 14.54 -10.76 -16.53
C GLY A 371 13.26 -11.50 -16.95
N HIS A 372 12.39 -11.88 -16.00
CA HIS A 372 11.11 -12.54 -16.31
C HIS A 372 10.04 -11.59 -16.88
N GLY A 373 10.20 -10.28 -16.67
CA GLY A 373 9.20 -9.27 -17.00
C GLY A 373 7.95 -9.32 -16.12
N TRP A 374 7.11 -8.29 -16.26
CA TRP A 374 5.89 -8.10 -15.48
C TRP A 374 4.62 -8.17 -16.34
N ARG A 375 3.58 -8.79 -15.81
CA ARG A 375 2.26 -8.91 -16.46
C ARG A 375 1.15 -8.37 -15.59
N PHE A 376 0.04 -8.01 -16.21
CA PHE A 376 -1.18 -7.73 -15.48
C PHE A 376 -1.76 -9.00 -14.87
N ASN A 377 -2.22 -8.89 -13.63
CA ASN A 377 -2.97 -9.93 -12.96
C ASN A 377 -4.36 -10.06 -13.62
N ALA A 378 -4.65 -11.21 -14.22
CA ALA A 378 -5.89 -11.45 -14.96
C ALA A 378 -6.88 -12.33 -14.18
N ALA A 379 -6.78 -12.40 -12.85
CA ALA A 379 -7.67 -13.23 -12.03
C ALA A 379 -9.17 -13.02 -12.36
N TYR A 380 -9.56 -11.77 -12.66
CA TYR A 380 -10.95 -11.38 -12.92
C TYR A 380 -11.25 -11.02 -14.40
N VAL A 381 -10.26 -11.06 -15.29
CA VAL A 381 -10.43 -10.79 -16.72
C VAL A 381 -10.20 -12.09 -17.52
N LYS A 382 -11.13 -12.45 -18.40
CA LYS A 382 -11.01 -13.64 -19.26
C LYS A 382 -10.34 -13.23 -20.58
N THR A 383 -9.02 -13.16 -20.61
CA THR A 383 -8.24 -13.04 -21.86
C THR A 383 -7.46 -14.34 -22.14
N ASP A 384 -7.30 -14.68 -23.41
CA ASP A 384 -6.57 -15.90 -23.85
C ASP A 384 -5.05 -15.82 -23.56
N ASN A 385 -4.51 -14.60 -23.49
CA ASN A 385 -3.13 -14.32 -23.07
C ASN A 385 -3.15 -13.18 -22.04
N GLU A 386 -2.29 -13.27 -21.02
CA GLU A 386 -2.21 -12.21 -20.00
C GLU A 386 -1.31 -11.08 -20.53
N PRO A 387 -1.81 -9.84 -20.61
CA PRO A 387 -1.07 -8.75 -21.22
C PRO A 387 0.14 -8.34 -20.37
N TYR A 388 1.18 -7.84 -21.04
CA TYR A 388 2.29 -7.16 -20.38
C TYR A 388 1.76 -5.99 -19.54
N ALA A 389 2.44 -5.70 -18.43
CA ALA A 389 2.11 -4.60 -17.52
C ALA A 389 2.41 -3.21 -18.13
N THR A 390 1.90 -2.95 -19.34
CA THR A 390 2.12 -1.75 -20.13
C THR A 390 0.76 -1.14 -20.47
N ALA A 391 0.28 -0.20 -19.65
CA ALA A 391 -0.96 0.54 -19.91
C ALA A 391 -0.78 2.04 -19.72
N ALA A 392 -1.43 2.80 -20.61
CA ALA A 392 -1.47 4.25 -20.54
C ALA A 392 -2.31 4.70 -19.33
N PRO A 393 -1.96 5.84 -18.71
CA PRO A 393 -0.94 6.79 -19.14
C PRO A 393 0.46 6.43 -18.62
N PHE A 394 0.53 5.63 -17.55
CA PHE A 394 1.76 5.38 -16.79
C PHE A 394 2.88 4.77 -17.64
N SER A 395 2.57 3.82 -18.53
CA SER A 395 3.58 3.19 -19.40
C SER A 395 4.21 4.14 -20.42
N HIS A 396 3.58 5.27 -20.74
CA HIS A 396 4.20 6.26 -21.62
C HIS A 396 5.23 7.14 -20.89
N LEU A 397 5.30 7.04 -19.56
CA LEU A 397 6.08 7.93 -18.71
C LEU A 397 7.27 7.24 -18.03
N ILE A 398 7.48 5.95 -18.30
CA ILE A 398 8.56 5.14 -17.72
C ILE A 398 9.32 4.34 -18.78
N ASN A 399 10.58 4.03 -18.50
CA ASN A 399 11.41 3.15 -19.33
C ASN A 399 11.23 1.65 -18.98
N GLU A 400 12.01 0.78 -19.61
CA GLU A 400 11.93 -0.67 -19.39
C GLU A 400 12.23 -1.14 -17.95
N THR A 401 13.05 -0.39 -17.18
CA THR A 401 13.37 -0.69 -15.77
C THR A 401 12.40 -0.01 -14.80
N GLY A 402 11.45 0.79 -15.29
CA GLY A 402 10.43 1.46 -14.49
C GLY A 402 10.89 2.79 -13.90
N GLU A 403 11.99 3.34 -14.42
CA GLU A 403 12.46 4.69 -14.13
C GLU A 403 11.58 5.71 -14.88
N ALA A 404 11.29 6.84 -14.24
CA ALA A 404 10.55 7.92 -14.88
C ALA A 404 11.35 8.55 -16.03
N LEU A 405 10.75 8.70 -17.22
CA LEU A 405 11.49 9.22 -18.39
C LEU A 405 12.06 10.62 -18.15
N TYR A 406 11.36 11.47 -17.38
CA TYR A 406 11.83 12.83 -17.10
C TYR A 406 13.09 12.87 -16.22
N SER A 407 13.41 11.79 -15.49
CA SER A 407 14.63 11.73 -14.67
C SER A 407 15.85 11.22 -15.45
N LEU A 408 15.65 10.76 -16.69
CA LEU A 408 16.69 10.27 -17.57
C LEU A 408 17.23 11.38 -18.49
N ASP A 409 18.46 11.17 -18.97
CA ASP A 409 19.05 11.96 -20.04
C ASP A 409 18.23 11.81 -21.33
N GLU A 410 18.20 12.84 -22.19
CA GLU A 410 17.30 12.93 -23.36
C GLU A 410 17.39 11.71 -24.29
N ASP A 411 18.61 11.21 -24.53
CA ASP A 411 18.86 10.06 -25.41
C ASP A 411 18.28 8.73 -24.85
N ASP A 412 18.02 8.66 -23.54
CA ASP A 412 17.54 7.46 -22.85
C ASP A 412 16.01 7.50 -22.57
N ARG A 413 15.29 8.53 -23.04
CA ARG A 413 13.85 8.74 -22.79
C ARG A 413 12.96 7.88 -23.70
N LEU A 414 13.13 6.57 -23.66
CA LEU A 414 12.30 5.63 -24.42
C LEU A 414 11.20 5.01 -23.55
N PRO A 415 9.91 5.21 -23.89
CA PRO A 415 8.80 4.55 -23.20
C PRO A 415 8.93 3.02 -23.22
N VAL A 416 8.43 2.38 -22.18
CA VAL A 416 8.50 0.93 -22.02
C VAL A 416 7.74 0.18 -23.13
N PHE A 417 8.45 -0.75 -23.77
CA PHE A 417 7.85 -1.77 -24.64
C PHE A 417 7.78 -3.14 -23.96
N MET A 418 8.83 -3.49 -23.20
CA MET A 418 8.93 -4.73 -22.44
C MET A 418 9.08 -4.39 -20.95
N PRO A 419 8.11 -4.71 -20.10
CA PRO A 419 8.11 -4.30 -18.70
C PRO A 419 9.09 -5.16 -17.88
N ARG A 420 10.38 -4.83 -17.92
CA ARG A 420 11.45 -5.45 -17.11
C ARG A 420 11.76 -4.61 -15.87
N TYR A 421 10.72 -4.03 -15.28
CA TYR A 421 10.83 -3.13 -14.14
C TYR A 421 11.71 -3.74 -13.04
N SER A 422 12.63 -2.96 -12.50
CA SER A 422 13.46 -3.42 -11.39
C SER A 422 12.60 -3.66 -10.15
N ARG A 423 13.02 -4.55 -9.25
CA ARG A 423 12.27 -4.78 -8.00
C ARG A 423 12.26 -3.52 -7.13
N SER A 424 13.26 -2.66 -7.25
CA SER A 424 13.30 -1.33 -6.62
C SER A 424 12.24 -0.38 -7.18
N SER A 425 12.04 -0.33 -8.50
CA SER A 425 11.04 0.58 -9.11
C SER A 425 9.60 0.21 -8.76
N LEU A 426 9.31 -1.04 -8.37
CA LEU A 426 8.01 -1.42 -7.79
C LEU A 426 7.63 -0.60 -6.55
N MET A 427 8.61 -0.02 -5.83
CA MET A 427 8.34 0.96 -4.77
C MET A 427 7.72 2.25 -5.33
N THR A 428 8.19 2.73 -6.49
CA THR A 428 7.58 3.88 -7.20
C THR A 428 6.12 3.59 -7.53
N PHE A 429 5.81 2.40 -8.08
CA PHE A 429 4.44 2.03 -8.41
C PHE A 429 3.53 1.94 -7.18
N MET A 430 4.02 1.36 -6.08
CA MET A 430 3.28 1.30 -4.81
C MET A 430 2.99 2.71 -4.28
N LEU A 431 4.00 3.57 -4.21
CA LEU A 431 3.84 4.95 -3.72
C LEU A 431 2.94 5.77 -4.63
N ALA A 432 3.04 5.59 -5.96
CA ALA A 432 2.18 6.27 -6.93
C ALA A 432 0.70 5.93 -6.72
N GLU A 433 0.38 4.65 -6.46
CA GLU A 433 -0.99 4.24 -6.18
C GLU A 433 -1.49 4.81 -4.84
N VAL A 434 -0.65 4.82 -3.80
CA VAL A 434 -0.99 5.45 -2.51
C VAL A 434 -1.28 6.95 -2.69
N VAL A 435 -0.49 7.65 -3.50
CA VAL A 435 -0.69 9.08 -3.81
C VAL A 435 -1.98 9.28 -4.61
N ALA A 436 -2.26 8.45 -5.61
CA ALA A 436 -3.50 8.53 -6.38
C ALA A 436 -4.76 8.33 -5.50
N GLN A 437 -4.72 7.33 -4.61
CA GLN A 437 -5.78 7.08 -3.63
C GLN A 437 -5.95 8.25 -2.66
N ALA A 438 -4.84 8.83 -2.16
CA ALA A 438 -4.89 10.01 -1.30
C ALA A 438 -5.51 11.23 -2.00
N LEU A 439 -5.12 11.51 -3.25
CA LEU A 439 -5.69 12.62 -4.04
C LEU A 439 -7.19 12.45 -4.29
N SER A 440 -7.64 11.22 -4.55
CA SER A 440 -9.07 10.91 -4.67
C SER A 440 -9.79 11.11 -3.32
N GLN A 441 -9.23 10.62 -2.21
CA GLN A 441 -9.84 10.71 -0.89
C GLN A 441 -10.01 12.17 -0.42
N ILE A 442 -8.96 13.01 -0.51
CA ILE A 442 -9.00 14.39 0.02
C ILE A 442 -10.05 15.27 -0.66
N ASN A 443 -10.37 14.98 -1.93
CA ASN A 443 -11.38 15.71 -2.71
C ASN A 443 -12.73 14.99 -2.81
N SER A 444 -12.83 13.76 -2.28
CA SER A 444 -14.08 13.01 -2.30
C SER A 444 -15.24 13.77 -1.65
N PRO A 445 -16.46 13.72 -2.24
CA PRO A 445 -17.63 14.37 -1.66
C PRO A 445 -17.91 13.94 -0.21
N ALA A 446 -17.76 12.64 0.06
CA ALA A 446 -17.94 12.07 1.39
C ALA A 446 -16.95 12.67 2.40
N GLN A 447 -15.66 12.71 2.05
CA GLN A 447 -14.64 13.22 2.97
C GLN A 447 -14.82 14.71 3.26
N ARG A 448 -15.10 15.52 2.23
CA ARG A 448 -15.32 16.96 2.42
C ARG A 448 -16.62 17.27 3.15
N SER A 449 -17.64 16.41 3.07
CA SER A 449 -18.82 16.50 3.92
C SER A 449 -18.45 16.27 5.39
N ARG A 450 -17.68 15.22 5.69
CA ARG A 450 -17.22 14.91 7.06
C ARG A 450 -16.35 16.01 7.69
N GLN A 451 -15.43 16.61 6.93
CA GLN A 451 -14.53 17.66 7.42
C GLN A 451 -15.14 19.08 7.34
N GLY A 452 -16.28 19.25 6.66
CA GLY A 452 -16.87 20.54 6.38
C GLY A 452 -16.17 21.31 5.25
N HIS A 453 -16.62 22.54 5.00
CA HIS A 453 -16.19 23.34 3.84
C HIS A 453 -16.33 22.57 2.52
N THR A 454 -17.51 21.99 2.28
CA THR A 454 -17.82 21.09 1.15
C THR A 454 -17.44 21.65 -0.22
N ARG A 455 -17.48 22.98 -0.39
CA ARG A 455 -17.17 23.67 -1.65
C ARG A 455 -15.69 24.03 -1.84
N LYS A 456 -14.83 23.86 -0.83
CA LYS A 456 -13.40 24.18 -0.94
C LYS A 456 -12.61 22.97 -1.47
N PRO A 457 -11.76 23.15 -2.51
CA PRO A 457 -10.80 22.13 -2.92
C PRO A 457 -9.81 21.78 -1.80
N ARG A 458 -9.31 20.55 -1.81
CA ARG A 458 -8.16 20.10 -1.02
C ARG A 458 -6.97 19.93 -1.94
N GLN A 459 -5.81 20.33 -1.46
CA GLN A 459 -4.55 20.28 -2.19
C GLN A 459 -3.49 19.58 -1.35
N LEU A 460 -2.79 18.61 -1.93
CA LEU A 460 -1.69 17.93 -1.26
C LEU A 460 -0.49 18.88 -1.16
N ASN A 461 -0.04 19.14 0.06
CA ASN A 461 0.99 20.13 0.40
C ASN A 461 2.35 19.49 0.72
N SER A 462 2.34 18.40 1.47
CA SER A 462 3.54 17.65 1.78
C SER A 462 3.30 16.15 1.93
N ILE A 463 4.35 15.36 1.71
CA ILE A 463 4.39 13.92 1.99
C ILE A 463 5.56 13.64 2.93
N THR A 464 5.25 13.10 4.11
CA THR A 464 6.25 12.67 5.10
C THR A 464 6.31 11.15 5.13
N LEU A 465 7.48 10.57 4.90
CA LEU A 465 7.75 9.14 5.06
C LEU A 465 8.58 8.88 6.32
N THR A 466 8.10 7.99 7.20
CA THR A 466 8.93 7.46 8.29
C THR A 466 9.88 6.38 7.78
N VAL A 467 11.07 6.30 8.38
CA VAL A 467 12.09 5.30 8.03
C VAL A 467 12.60 4.52 9.25
N PRO A 468 13.08 3.27 9.07
CA PRO A 468 13.70 2.54 10.16
C PRO A 468 15.01 3.23 10.60
N PRO A 469 15.32 3.26 11.91
CA PRO A 469 16.53 3.90 12.38
C PRO A 469 17.82 3.26 11.84
N GLY A 470 17.81 1.94 11.60
CA GLY A 470 18.95 1.19 11.05
C GLY A 470 19.07 1.18 9.52
N MET A 471 18.18 1.87 8.78
CA MET A 471 18.23 1.89 7.32
C MET A 471 19.52 2.56 6.82
N PRO A 472 20.35 1.87 6.00
CA PRO A 472 21.53 2.47 5.41
C PRO A 472 21.20 3.71 4.56
N GLN A 473 22.08 4.70 4.58
CA GLN A 473 21.89 5.95 3.85
C GLN A 473 21.69 5.74 2.34
N ALA A 474 22.36 4.74 1.76
CA ALA A 474 22.18 4.37 0.36
C ALA A 474 20.74 3.91 0.06
N GLU A 475 20.14 3.04 0.90
CA GLU A 475 18.75 2.62 0.74
C GLU A 475 17.77 3.77 0.96
N ARG A 476 18.06 4.67 1.92
CA ARG A 476 17.23 5.86 2.17
C ARG A 476 17.25 6.82 0.97
N SER A 477 18.39 6.99 0.30
CA SER A 477 18.50 7.78 -0.92
C SER A 477 17.61 7.21 -2.03
N ILE A 478 17.64 5.89 -2.24
CA ILE A 478 16.79 5.22 -3.24
C ILE A 478 15.32 5.40 -2.88
N LEU A 479 14.93 5.17 -1.62
CA LEU A 479 13.54 5.36 -1.20
C LEU A 479 13.03 6.79 -1.49
N ASN A 480 13.86 7.79 -1.25
CA ASN A 480 13.52 9.18 -1.53
C ASN A 480 13.34 9.44 -3.04
N GLU A 481 14.25 8.93 -3.86
CA GLU A 481 14.13 8.99 -5.32
C GLU A 481 12.85 8.30 -5.83
N ARG A 482 12.50 7.12 -5.29
CA ARG A 482 11.26 6.40 -5.65
C ARG A 482 10.01 7.21 -5.28
N LEU A 483 10.02 7.97 -4.18
CA LEU A 483 8.93 8.89 -3.84
C LEU A 483 8.83 10.06 -4.82
N LEU A 484 9.95 10.70 -5.16
CA LEU A 484 9.96 11.81 -6.13
C LEU A 484 9.45 11.35 -7.50
N GLN A 485 9.90 10.18 -7.97
CA GLN A 485 9.39 9.58 -9.21
C GLN A 485 7.89 9.29 -9.12
N ALA A 486 7.39 8.76 -7.99
CA ALA A 486 5.98 8.46 -7.81
C ALA A 486 5.10 9.72 -7.92
N ILE A 487 5.49 10.81 -7.25
CA ILE A 487 4.78 12.10 -7.33
C ILE A 487 4.79 12.62 -8.77
N GLY A 488 5.96 12.68 -9.41
CA GLY A 488 6.07 13.22 -10.77
C GLY A 488 5.28 12.41 -11.80
N LEU A 489 5.27 11.09 -11.68
CA LEU A 489 4.50 10.20 -12.55
C LEU A 489 3.00 10.37 -12.37
N VAL A 490 2.49 10.52 -11.15
CA VAL A 490 1.07 10.79 -10.90
C VAL A 490 0.66 12.14 -11.49
N TRP A 491 1.47 13.20 -11.28
CA TRP A 491 1.18 14.54 -11.83
C TRP A 491 1.12 14.54 -13.36
N LYS A 492 2.08 13.90 -14.02
CA LYS A 492 2.09 13.77 -15.48
C LYS A 492 0.92 12.89 -15.97
N SER A 493 0.62 11.79 -15.26
CA SER A 493 -0.49 10.89 -15.61
C SER A 493 -1.87 11.56 -15.50
N LEU A 494 -2.03 12.49 -14.55
CA LEU A 494 -3.26 13.28 -14.41
C LEU A 494 -3.37 14.42 -15.43
N GLY A 495 -2.30 14.73 -16.16
CA GLY A 495 -2.22 15.85 -17.10
C GLY A 495 -1.93 17.20 -16.42
N TRP A 496 -1.46 17.20 -15.18
CA TRP A 496 -1.13 18.43 -14.44
C TRP A 496 0.23 19.02 -14.81
N HIS A 497 1.00 18.34 -15.66
CA HIS A 497 2.26 18.84 -16.20
C HIS A 497 2.52 18.23 -17.58
N ASP A 498 2.35 19.04 -18.62
CA ASP A 498 2.42 18.65 -20.05
C ASP A 498 3.79 19.01 -20.70
N SER A 499 4.87 18.96 -19.91
CA SER A 499 6.24 19.10 -20.40
C SER A 499 7.02 17.79 -20.20
N GLU A 500 8.02 17.54 -21.04
CA GLU A 500 8.97 16.43 -20.90
C GLU A 500 9.91 16.61 -19.70
N ASP A 501 10.11 17.84 -19.23
CA ASP A 501 10.97 18.19 -18.11
C ASP A 501 10.52 17.59 -16.77
N SER A 502 11.40 17.62 -15.77
CA SER A 502 11.07 17.24 -14.41
C SER A 502 10.03 18.20 -13.81
N PRO A 503 8.92 17.69 -13.25
CA PRO A 503 7.94 18.55 -12.59
C PRO A 503 8.45 19.10 -11.24
N HIS A 504 9.57 18.58 -10.73
CA HIS A 504 10.20 19.00 -9.47
C HIS A 504 11.17 20.18 -9.64
N GLU A 505 11.45 20.59 -10.87
CA GLU A 505 12.38 21.68 -11.19
C GLU A 505 11.62 22.90 -11.73
N ASP A 506 12.19 24.10 -11.53
CA ASP A 506 11.68 25.34 -12.11
C ASP A 506 11.94 25.32 -13.64
N GLY A 507 10.99 24.78 -14.39
CA GLY A 507 11.01 24.71 -15.85
C GLY A 507 10.24 25.86 -16.52
N PRO A 508 10.34 25.99 -17.85
CA PRO A 508 9.60 27.00 -18.63
C PRO A 508 8.08 26.79 -18.55
N THR A 509 7.63 25.55 -18.34
CA THR A 509 6.23 25.18 -18.17
C THR A 509 6.03 24.63 -16.76
N PRO A 510 5.56 25.43 -15.79
CA PRO A 510 5.32 24.94 -14.44
C PRO A 510 4.11 23.99 -14.41
N PRO A 511 4.07 23.04 -13.46
CA PRO A 511 2.87 22.22 -13.21
C PRO A 511 1.64 23.10 -12.91
N SER A 512 0.47 22.74 -13.46
CA SER A 512 -0.79 23.44 -13.17
C SER A 512 -1.25 23.22 -11.74
N MET A 513 -0.86 22.10 -11.13
CA MET A 513 -1.04 21.80 -9.71
C MET A 513 0.31 21.80 -9.00
N PRO A 514 0.48 22.59 -7.91
CA PRO A 514 1.65 22.55 -7.05
C PRO A 514 2.08 21.14 -6.66
N ILE A 515 3.39 20.89 -6.72
CA ILE A 515 4.03 19.64 -6.31
C ILE A 515 4.22 19.65 -4.79
N PRO A 516 3.85 18.58 -4.08
CA PRO A 516 4.01 18.51 -2.63
C PRO A 516 5.48 18.44 -2.25
N SER A 517 5.84 19.11 -1.16
CA SER A 517 7.15 18.96 -0.54
C SER A 517 7.31 17.57 0.12
N ILE A 518 8.53 17.09 0.27
CA ILE A 518 8.79 15.76 0.84
C ILE A 518 9.65 15.83 2.11
N ARG A 519 9.44 14.89 3.04
CA ARG A 519 10.26 14.74 4.26
C ARG A 519 10.49 13.25 4.56
N VAL A 520 11.75 12.86 4.75
CA VAL A 520 12.15 11.44 4.96
C VAL A 520 13.16 11.30 6.12
N GLU A 521 13.09 12.21 7.11
CA GLU A 521 14.11 12.35 8.17
C GLU A 521 13.76 11.66 9.49
N TRP A 522 12.46 11.49 9.78
CA TRP A 522 12.00 10.99 11.08
C TRP A 522 11.95 9.48 11.13
N ASP A 523 12.48 8.91 12.21
CA ASP A 523 12.50 7.46 12.42
C ASP A 523 11.26 6.92 13.15
N GLU A 524 10.86 5.70 12.77
CA GLU A 524 9.64 5.02 13.23
C GLU A 524 9.59 4.87 14.77
N ALA A 525 10.73 4.55 15.40
CA ALA A 525 10.83 4.31 16.84
C ALA A 525 10.74 5.60 17.68
N SER A 526 11.39 6.70 17.25
CA SER A 526 11.26 8.01 17.92
C SER A 526 9.83 8.55 17.86
N CYS A 527 9.11 8.25 16.78
CA CYS A 527 7.70 8.63 16.64
C CYS A 527 6.83 7.97 17.73
N GLY A 528 7.10 6.71 18.10
CA GLY A 528 6.44 6.03 19.22
C GLY A 528 6.64 6.75 20.58
N GLN A 529 7.86 7.26 20.84
CA GLN A 529 8.16 8.05 22.04
C GLN A 529 7.35 9.34 22.09
N LEU A 530 7.17 10.00 20.94
CA LEU A 530 6.43 11.25 20.88
C LEU A 530 4.93 11.07 21.15
N VAL A 531 4.33 9.96 20.72
CA VAL A 531 2.95 9.59 21.07
C VAL A 531 2.78 9.47 22.58
N TYR A 532 3.71 8.78 23.25
CA TYR A 532 3.70 8.64 24.70
C TYR A 532 3.89 9.99 25.40
N LEU A 533 4.89 10.77 25.00
CA LEU A 533 5.17 12.10 25.55
C LEU A 533 3.98 13.04 25.42
N TYR A 534 3.37 13.12 24.23
CA TYR A 534 2.21 13.98 24.01
C TYR A 534 1.02 13.54 24.87
N THR A 535 0.74 12.24 24.93
CA THR A 535 -0.36 11.71 25.75
C THR A 535 -0.16 12.06 27.22
N GLU A 536 1.02 11.78 27.76
CA GLU A 536 1.30 12.05 29.17
C GLU A 536 1.22 13.54 29.47
N VAL A 537 1.95 14.35 28.71
CA VAL A 537 2.01 15.80 28.98
C VAL A 537 0.65 16.45 28.80
N ASN A 538 -0.05 16.21 27.68
CA ASN A 538 -1.26 16.94 27.35
C ASN A 538 -2.52 16.37 28.02
N GLU A 539 -2.70 15.04 28.02
CA GLU A 539 -3.93 14.41 28.50
C GLU A 539 -3.88 14.11 30.00
N ASN A 540 -2.73 13.65 30.52
CA ASN A 540 -2.62 13.20 31.91
C ASN A 540 -2.04 14.26 32.85
N PHE A 541 -1.21 15.17 32.33
CA PHE A 541 -0.59 16.27 33.09
C PHE A 541 -1.04 17.66 32.61
N ALA A 542 -2.12 17.76 31.84
CA ALA A 542 -2.76 19.04 31.46
C ALA A 542 -1.82 20.12 30.85
N GLY A 543 -0.79 19.69 30.12
CA GLY A 543 0.21 20.57 29.51
C GLY A 543 1.41 20.91 30.42
N HIS A 544 1.64 20.16 31.51
CA HIS A 544 2.74 20.37 32.46
C HIS A 544 3.86 19.32 32.31
N PRO A 545 4.79 19.51 31.35
CA PRO A 545 5.88 18.55 31.12
C PRO A 545 6.84 18.42 32.32
N GLU A 546 7.00 19.46 33.13
CA GLU A 546 7.81 19.46 34.35
C GLU A 546 7.31 18.48 35.41
N GLU A 547 5.99 18.42 35.61
CA GLU A 547 5.36 17.51 36.57
C GLU A 547 5.47 16.06 36.08
N PHE A 548 5.23 15.85 34.78
CA PHE A 548 5.40 14.54 34.16
C PHE A 548 6.85 14.04 34.27
N PHE A 549 7.84 14.87 33.92
CA PHE A 549 9.25 14.50 33.96
C PHE A 549 9.68 14.17 35.39
N ALA A 550 9.29 14.98 36.38
CA ALA A 550 9.59 14.74 37.78
C ALA A 550 8.99 13.42 38.30
N THR A 551 7.80 13.06 37.82
CA THR A 551 7.07 11.83 38.17
C THR A 551 7.70 10.60 37.52
N LEU A 552 8.06 10.68 36.25
CA LEU A 552 8.63 9.55 35.52
C LEU A 552 10.09 9.26 35.94
N ALA A 553 10.86 10.31 36.22
CA ALA A 553 12.28 10.22 36.53
C ALA A 553 12.55 9.17 37.62
N ARG A 554 13.56 8.32 37.40
CA ARG A 554 13.97 7.33 38.39
C ARG A 554 14.36 8.00 39.72
N PRO A 555 14.16 7.32 40.86
CA PRO A 555 14.48 7.89 42.18
C PRO A 555 15.93 8.34 42.35
N ASP A 556 16.88 7.70 41.65
CA ASP A 556 18.31 7.99 41.70
C ASP A 556 18.74 9.20 40.84
N LYS A 557 17.90 9.67 39.91
CA LYS A 557 18.22 10.82 39.05
C LYS A 557 18.21 12.13 39.86
N LYS A 558 19.34 12.85 39.80
CA LYS A 558 19.50 14.20 40.35
C LYS A 558 18.83 15.26 39.48
N ASP A 559 19.04 15.17 38.17
CA ASP A 559 18.38 16.03 37.19
C ASP A 559 17.00 15.44 36.85
N ARG A 560 15.96 16.05 37.41
CA ARG A 560 14.56 15.66 37.23
C ARG A 560 13.92 16.32 36.00
N GLU A 561 14.61 17.28 35.36
CA GLU A 561 14.16 17.90 34.11
C GLU A 561 14.69 17.16 32.86
N ARG A 562 15.36 16.02 33.08
CA ARG A 562 15.83 15.13 32.02
C ARG A 562 15.34 13.69 32.22
N ILE A 563 14.54 13.21 31.28
CA ILE A 563 14.13 11.81 31.19
C ILE A 563 14.80 11.10 30.01
N THR A 564 14.96 9.80 30.09
CA THR A 564 15.57 8.95 29.08
C THR A 564 14.56 7.87 28.71
N LEU A 565 14.10 7.86 27.45
CA LEU A 565 13.16 6.86 26.96
C LEU A 565 13.87 5.92 25.99
N ALA A 566 13.58 4.62 26.11
CA ALA A 566 13.93 3.61 25.13
C ALA A 566 12.66 3.15 24.40
N THR A 567 12.78 2.80 23.13
CA THR A 567 11.70 2.17 22.35
C THR A 567 12.25 1.02 21.55
N ILE A 568 11.67 -0.17 21.74
CA ILE A 568 11.85 -1.31 20.86
C ILE A 568 10.62 -1.37 19.95
N ASP A 569 10.82 -1.04 18.68
CA ASP A 569 9.79 -1.11 17.65
C ASP A 569 9.95 -2.39 16.83
N ILE A 570 8.93 -3.23 16.82
CA ILE A 570 8.96 -4.50 16.09
C ILE A 570 8.06 -4.36 14.86
N GLY A 571 8.67 -4.10 13.70
CA GLY A 571 7.99 -4.06 12.43
C GLY A 571 7.71 -5.45 11.85
N GLY A 572 7.26 -5.47 10.59
CA GLY A 572 7.12 -6.72 9.84
C GLY A 572 8.47 -7.29 9.36
N GLY A 573 9.43 -6.41 9.05
CA GLY A 573 10.75 -6.83 8.53
C GLY A 573 11.97 -6.25 9.24
N THR A 574 11.78 -5.35 10.20
CA THR A 574 12.86 -4.85 11.06
C THR A 574 12.44 -4.80 12.51
N THR A 575 13.39 -5.02 13.42
CA THR A 575 13.27 -4.73 14.85
C THR A 575 14.28 -3.65 15.20
N ASP A 576 13.80 -2.55 15.73
CA ASP A 576 14.52 -1.30 15.84
C ASP A 576 14.57 -0.83 17.30
N LEU A 577 15.72 -0.30 17.75
CA LEU A 577 15.88 0.30 19.08
C LEU A 577 16.29 1.76 18.93
N VAL A 578 15.61 2.65 19.64
CA VAL A 578 16.03 4.04 19.84
C VAL A 578 16.02 4.40 21.32
N ILE A 579 17.06 5.09 21.77
CA ILE A 579 17.20 5.63 23.12
C ILE A 579 17.42 7.13 23.02
N THR A 580 16.54 7.92 23.63
CA THR A 580 16.53 9.38 23.54
C THR A 580 16.47 9.99 24.93
N ASP A 581 17.36 10.95 25.18
CA ASP A 581 17.21 11.86 26.31
C ASP A 581 16.28 13.00 25.91
N TYR A 582 15.33 13.35 26.77
CA TYR A 582 14.48 14.52 26.63
C TYR A 582 14.78 15.46 27.77
N ARG A 583 15.15 16.70 27.47
CA ARG A 583 15.33 17.75 28.47
C ARG A 583 14.30 18.85 28.31
N LEU A 584 13.95 19.49 29.42
CA LEU A 584 13.21 20.75 29.40
C LEU A 584 14.18 21.91 29.15
N ASP A 585 13.81 22.79 28.22
CA ASP A 585 14.57 23.98 27.87
C ASP A 585 13.73 25.21 28.18
N ARG A 586 14.15 25.94 29.23
CA ARG A 586 13.52 27.17 29.73
C ARG A 586 14.07 28.43 29.07
N ALA A 587 14.92 28.31 28.04
CA ALA A 587 15.54 29.44 27.33
C ALA A 587 16.27 30.44 28.26
N GLY A 588 16.90 29.93 29.33
CA GLY A 588 17.64 30.75 30.30
C GLY A 588 16.78 31.46 31.36
N ASN A 589 15.45 31.26 31.37
CA ASN A 589 14.57 31.78 32.41
C ASN A 589 14.57 30.87 33.64
N ASN A 590 14.66 31.46 34.84
CA ASN A 590 14.48 30.77 36.13
C ASN A 590 13.00 30.49 36.47
N SER A 591 12.08 30.59 35.51
CA SER A 591 10.65 30.41 35.74
C SER A 591 10.31 28.93 35.93
N THR A 592 9.53 28.60 36.95
CA THR A 592 8.98 27.25 37.22
C THR A 592 7.74 26.92 36.39
N GLY A 593 7.38 27.75 35.40
CA GLY A 593 6.17 27.56 34.60
C GLY A 593 6.27 26.42 33.58
N SER A 594 5.11 26.02 33.04
CA SER A 594 4.96 24.91 32.08
C SER A 594 5.26 25.27 30.62
N ASN A 595 5.48 26.55 30.32
CA ASN A 595 5.84 27.01 28.98
C ASN A 595 7.32 26.76 28.68
N VAL A 596 7.66 25.50 28.42
CA VAL A 596 9.04 25.03 28.18
C VAL A 596 9.11 24.18 26.92
N HIS A 597 10.28 24.18 26.28
CA HIS A 597 10.52 23.30 25.14
C HIS A 597 11.01 21.93 25.59
N ILE A 598 10.42 20.87 25.06
CA ILE A 598 10.97 19.51 25.16
C ILE A 598 11.99 19.36 24.03
N VAL A 599 13.25 19.13 24.38
CA VAL A 599 14.36 18.99 23.43
C VAL A 599 14.88 17.55 23.46
N PRO A 600 14.75 16.79 22.36
CA PRO A 600 15.30 15.44 22.25
C PRO A 600 16.81 15.46 21.95
N GLU A 601 17.52 14.47 22.48
CA GLU A 601 18.93 14.16 22.24
C GLU A 601 19.06 12.63 22.08
N GLN A 602 19.10 12.15 20.84
CA GLN A 602 19.21 10.71 20.56
C GLN A 602 20.59 10.19 21.01
N ARG A 603 20.59 9.21 21.92
CA ARG A 603 21.79 8.61 22.52
C ARG A 603 22.24 7.36 21.78
N PHE A 604 21.30 6.58 21.29
CA PHE A 604 21.55 5.33 20.57
C PHE A 604 20.42 5.03 19.59
N ARG A 605 20.76 4.48 18.42
CA ARG A 605 19.80 3.92 17.47
C ARG A 605 20.43 2.76 16.70
N ASP A 606 19.70 1.66 16.53
CA ASP A 606 20.09 0.55 15.64
C ASP A 606 18.85 -0.20 15.13
N GLY A 607 19.04 -1.06 14.12
CA GLY A 607 17.97 -1.83 13.50
C GLY A 607 18.43 -3.16 12.90
N PHE A 608 17.61 -4.20 13.08
CA PHE A 608 17.91 -5.57 12.64
C PHE A 608 16.84 -6.10 11.70
N LYS A 609 17.23 -6.89 10.69
CA LYS A 609 16.31 -7.45 9.67
C LYS A 609 15.57 -8.73 10.11
N VAL A 610 15.44 -8.96 11.42
CA VAL A 610 14.66 -10.07 12.02
C VAL A 610 13.49 -9.47 12.79
N ALA A 611 12.26 -9.83 12.44
CA ALA A 611 11.06 -9.16 12.95
C ALA A 611 9.79 -10.02 12.86
N GLY A 612 8.62 -9.39 12.64
CA GLY A 612 7.32 -10.05 12.63
C GLY A 612 7.16 -11.15 11.59
N ASP A 613 7.66 -10.97 10.37
CA ASP A 613 7.55 -12.00 9.33
C ASP A 613 8.39 -13.24 9.66
N ASP A 614 9.52 -13.07 10.35
CA ASP A 614 10.36 -14.19 10.79
C ASP A 614 9.67 -14.99 11.90
N ILE A 615 8.90 -14.32 12.78
CA ILE A 615 8.01 -15.02 13.73
C ILE A 615 6.97 -15.85 12.96
N VAL A 616 6.37 -15.29 11.91
CA VAL A 616 5.41 -16.04 11.08
C VAL A 616 6.09 -17.25 10.44
N LEU A 617 7.30 -17.10 9.91
CA LEU A 617 8.05 -18.21 9.32
C LEU A 617 8.40 -19.30 10.35
N ASP A 618 8.87 -18.93 11.54
CA ASP A 618 9.13 -19.88 12.63
C ASP A 618 7.85 -20.61 13.05
N VAL A 619 6.71 -19.91 13.13
CA VAL A 619 5.40 -20.51 13.42
C VAL A 619 4.97 -21.47 12.32
N ILE A 620 5.14 -21.11 11.05
CA ILE A 620 4.86 -22.01 9.92
C ILE A 620 5.69 -23.29 10.07
N GLN A 621 6.99 -23.15 10.31
CA GLN A 621 7.94 -24.26 10.37
C GLN A 621 7.69 -25.20 11.54
N ASP A 622 7.51 -24.64 12.75
CA ASP A 622 7.54 -25.43 13.98
C ASP A 622 6.13 -25.81 14.48
N PHE A 623 5.06 -25.18 13.97
CA PHE A 623 3.68 -25.39 14.43
C PHE A 623 2.69 -25.75 13.31
N ILE A 624 2.84 -25.23 12.09
CA ILE A 624 1.90 -25.50 10.98
C ILE A 624 2.33 -26.72 10.15
N LEU A 625 3.55 -26.70 9.61
CA LEU A 625 4.08 -27.78 8.75
C LEU A 625 4.03 -29.18 9.39
N PRO A 626 4.22 -29.38 10.70
CA PRO A 626 4.08 -30.70 11.32
C PRO A 626 2.67 -31.31 11.18
N SER A 627 1.62 -30.49 11.12
CA SER A 627 0.25 -30.99 10.89
C SER A 627 0.05 -31.46 9.44
N PHE A 628 0.64 -30.72 8.48
CA PHE A 628 0.65 -31.12 7.08
C PHE A 628 1.46 -32.41 6.87
N GLU A 629 2.64 -32.54 7.49
CA GLU A 629 3.45 -33.75 7.44
C GLU A 629 2.68 -34.98 7.93
N LYS A 630 2.02 -34.86 9.09
CA LYS A 630 1.20 -35.94 9.66
C LYS A 630 0.03 -36.32 8.76
N ALA A 631 -0.60 -35.35 8.09
CA ALA A 631 -1.67 -35.63 7.14
C ALA A 631 -1.18 -36.39 5.91
N LEU A 632 -0.01 -36.03 5.38
CA LEU A 632 0.64 -36.77 4.29
C LEU A 632 0.99 -38.21 4.71
N GLN A 633 1.58 -38.39 5.90
CA GLN A 633 1.89 -39.72 6.45
C GLN A 633 0.62 -40.57 6.63
N SER A 634 -0.46 -39.97 7.15
CA SER A 634 -1.75 -40.64 7.35
C SER A 634 -2.40 -41.03 6.02
N ALA A 635 -2.15 -40.27 4.96
CA ALA A 635 -2.54 -40.60 3.59
C ALA A 635 -1.62 -41.64 2.92
N GLY A 636 -0.66 -42.22 3.65
CA GLY A 636 0.20 -43.30 3.18
C GLY A 636 1.46 -42.85 2.42
N VAL A 637 1.78 -41.55 2.40
CA VAL A 637 2.98 -41.02 1.74
C VAL A 637 4.22 -41.56 2.45
N LYS A 638 5.09 -42.27 1.73
CA LYS A 638 6.23 -42.99 2.34
C LYS A 638 7.33 -42.05 2.83
N SER A 639 7.61 -41.01 2.04
CA SER A 639 8.60 -39.99 2.33
C SER A 639 7.94 -38.62 2.33
N ALA A 640 7.17 -38.33 3.38
CA ALA A 640 6.49 -37.05 3.55
C ALA A 640 7.47 -35.87 3.50
N ASP A 641 8.67 -36.05 4.08
CA ASP A 641 9.73 -35.05 4.08
C ASP A 641 10.16 -34.65 2.66
N SER A 642 10.43 -35.63 1.77
CA SER A 642 10.80 -35.36 0.37
C SER A 642 9.65 -34.71 -0.40
N LEU A 643 8.40 -35.16 -0.17
CA LEU A 643 7.24 -34.56 -0.81
C LEU A 643 7.05 -33.09 -0.39
N MET A 644 7.21 -32.79 0.90
CA MET A 644 7.15 -31.42 1.42
C MET A 644 8.30 -30.56 0.90
N SER A 645 9.50 -31.12 0.75
CA SER A 645 10.64 -30.41 0.15
C SER A 645 10.33 -29.93 -1.27
N ARG A 646 9.60 -30.72 -2.05
CA ARG A 646 9.11 -30.35 -3.37
C ARG A 646 7.95 -29.36 -3.35
N LEU A 647 6.96 -29.58 -2.47
CA LEU A 647 5.73 -28.78 -2.41
C LEU A 647 5.93 -27.39 -1.80
N CYS A 648 6.81 -27.28 -0.80
CA CYS A 648 6.98 -26.07 -0.01
C CYS A 648 8.41 -25.82 0.48
N GLY A 649 9.40 -26.55 -0.04
CA GLY A 649 10.82 -26.35 0.22
C GLY A 649 11.56 -25.66 -0.95
N ALA A 650 12.88 -25.62 -0.85
CA ALA A 650 13.76 -24.90 -1.77
C ALA A 650 14.17 -25.68 -3.04
N GLU A 651 13.47 -26.78 -3.37
CA GLU A 651 13.74 -27.53 -4.60
C GLU A 651 13.49 -26.66 -5.85
N ASN A 652 14.38 -26.82 -6.84
CA ASN A 652 14.20 -26.23 -8.16
C ASN A 652 13.09 -27.01 -8.89
N ILE A 653 11.99 -26.31 -9.15
CA ILE A 653 10.81 -26.83 -9.84
C ILE A 653 10.48 -25.91 -11.01
N ASP A 654 9.65 -26.39 -11.93
CA ASP A 654 9.21 -25.62 -13.10
C ASP A 654 8.51 -24.32 -12.67
N ALA A 655 8.57 -23.28 -13.52
CA ALA A 655 8.06 -21.94 -13.19
C ALA A 655 6.59 -21.95 -12.73
N LYS A 656 5.76 -22.83 -13.29
CA LYS A 656 4.36 -23.02 -12.90
C LYS A 656 4.23 -23.53 -11.46
N ASP A 657 5.05 -24.52 -11.09
CA ASP A 657 5.02 -25.12 -9.75
C ASP A 657 5.59 -24.15 -8.70
N VAL A 658 6.52 -23.27 -9.07
CA VAL A 658 6.98 -22.17 -8.18
C VAL A 658 5.82 -21.26 -7.81
N ILE A 659 4.95 -20.92 -8.77
CA ILE A 659 3.77 -20.08 -8.49
C ILE A 659 2.78 -20.85 -7.61
N LEU A 660 2.51 -22.12 -7.89
CA LEU A 660 1.62 -22.94 -7.06
C LEU A 660 2.15 -23.14 -5.63
N ARG A 661 3.47 -23.28 -5.46
CA ARG A 661 4.14 -23.25 -4.15
C ARG A 661 3.93 -21.92 -3.43
N GLN A 662 4.08 -20.80 -4.14
CA GLN A 662 3.79 -19.47 -3.58
C GLN A 662 2.32 -19.36 -3.16
N GLN A 663 1.39 -19.81 -4.00
CA GLN A 663 -0.04 -19.80 -3.70
C GLN A 663 -0.39 -20.71 -2.52
N LEU A 664 0.21 -21.89 -2.41
CA LEU A 664 0.04 -22.78 -1.26
C LEU A 664 0.46 -22.08 0.03
N ASN A 665 1.56 -21.34 0.02
CA ASN A 665 1.96 -20.54 1.18
C ASN A 665 0.96 -19.42 1.49
N LEU A 666 0.54 -18.64 0.49
CA LEU A 666 -0.33 -17.47 0.67
C LEU A 666 -1.79 -17.84 1.02
N GLN A 667 -2.28 -18.98 0.54
CA GLN A 667 -3.66 -19.43 0.77
C GLN A 667 -3.80 -20.37 1.98
N VAL A 668 -2.72 -21.05 2.40
CA VAL A 668 -2.76 -22.07 3.46
C VAL A 668 -1.83 -21.74 4.62
N PHE A 669 -0.51 -21.79 4.43
CA PHE A 669 0.43 -21.76 5.56
C PHE A 669 0.47 -20.40 6.28
N THR A 670 0.53 -19.31 5.53
CA THR A 670 0.55 -17.96 6.11
C THR A 670 -0.77 -17.64 6.83
N PRO A 671 -1.97 -17.86 6.23
CA PRO A 671 -3.23 -17.68 6.93
C PRO A 671 -3.38 -18.54 8.20
N LEU A 672 -2.95 -19.81 8.18
CA LEU A 672 -2.98 -20.67 9.37
C LEU A 672 -2.06 -20.17 10.49
N ALA A 673 -0.85 -19.72 10.14
CA ALA A 673 0.09 -19.14 11.11
C ALA A 673 -0.46 -17.84 11.72
N LEU A 674 -1.06 -16.97 10.90
CA LEU A 674 -1.70 -15.75 11.38
C LEU A 674 -2.93 -16.04 12.25
N ALA A 675 -3.71 -17.08 11.95
CA ALA A 675 -4.82 -17.53 12.79
C ALA A 675 -4.32 -17.99 14.18
N LEU A 676 -3.26 -18.80 14.22
CA LEU A 676 -2.60 -19.21 15.47
C LEU A 676 -2.08 -18.01 16.27
N LEU A 677 -1.37 -17.09 15.62
CA LEU A 677 -0.85 -15.89 16.27
C LEU A 677 -1.97 -14.96 16.78
N LYS A 678 -3.08 -14.84 16.04
CA LYS A 678 -4.24 -14.03 16.45
C LYS A 678 -4.93 -14.59 17.70
N GLU A 679 -5.02 -15.91 17.83
CA GLU A 679 -5.48 -16.54 19.07
C GLU A 679 -4.47 -16.35 20.20
N TYR A 680 -3.18 -16.49 19.88
CA TYR A 680 -2.10 -16.29 20.84
C TYR A 680 -2.03 -14.84 21.40
N GLU A 681 -2.45 -13.82 20.65
CA GLU A 681 -2.58 -12.44 21.16
C GLU A 681 -3.49 -12.33 22.41
N HIS A 682 -4.39 -13.29 22.62
CA HIS A 682 -5.32 -13.32 23.75
C HIS A 682 -4.93 -14.36 24.81
N TYR A 683 -3.79 -15.03 24.65
CA TYR A 683 -3.34 -16.07 25.56
C TYR A 683 -2.87 -15.48 26.90
N ASP A 684 -3.44 -15.98 28.00
CA ASP A 684 -2.98 -15.71 29.36
C ASP A 684 -2.33 -16.99 29.95
N PRO A 685 -1.01 -16.97 30.25
CA PRO A 685 -0.31 -18.10 30.86
C PRO A 685 -0.88 -18.57 32.20
N GLN A 686 -1.69 -17.75 32.90
CA GLN A 686 -2.35 -18.13 34.15
C GLN A 686 -3.63 -18.92 33.93
N THR A 687 -4.22 -18.83 32.73
CA THR A 687 -5.43 -19.56 32.37
C THR A 687 -5.06 -20.88 31.72
N GLN A 688 -5.68 -21.97 32.18
CA GLN A 688 -5.55 -23.24 31.50
C GLN A 688 -6.36 -23.19 30.21
N VAL A 689 -5.68 -23.39 29.07
CA VAL A 689 -6.31 -23.44 27.75
C VAL A 689 -6.32 -24.88 27.27
N GLU A 690 -7.49 -25.40 26.91
CA GLU A 690 -7.61 -26.74 26.33
C GLU A 690 -7.06 -26.76 24.89
N LEU A 691 -6.46 -27.89 24.52
CA LEU A 691 -6.02 -28.13 23.14
C LEU A 691 -7.24 -28.20 22.22
N ASN A 692 -7.40 -27.20 21.37
CA ASN A 692 -8.46 -27.15 20.38
C ASN A 692 -7.95 -27.68 19.02
N THR A 693 -8.36 -28.90 18.66
CA THR A 693 -8.10 -29.50 17.34
C THR A 693 -9.19 -29.10 16.36
N ARG A 694 -8.79 -28.48 15.25
CA ARG A 694 -9.67 -28.05 14.16
C ARG A 694 -9.12 -28.52 12.82
N SER A 695 -9.97 -28.53 11.80
CA SER A 695 -9.57 -28.74 10.41
C SER A 695 -9.08 -27.44 9.77
N TYR A 696 -8.31 -27.56 8.68
CA TYR A 696 -7.95 -26.41 7.85
C TYR A 696 -9.20 -25.68 7.32
N ARG A 697 -10.27 -26.41 7.00
CA ARG A 697 -11.55 -25.84 6.56
C ARG A 697 -12.16 -24.91 7.61
N GLU A 698 -12.20 -25.31 8.87
CA GLU A 698 -12.77 -24.50 9.95
C GLU A 698 -11.98 -23.20 10.19
N LEU A 699 -10.68 -23.21 9.93
CA LEU A 699 -9.80 -22.05 10.15
C LEU A 699 -9.76 -21.09 8.96
N LEU A 700 -9.83 -21.62 7.74
CA LEU A 700 -9.63 -20.86 6.50
C LEU A 700 -10.96 -20.48 5.82
N GLY A 701 -11.99 -21.31 5.97
CA GLY A 701 -13.24 -21.24 5.20
C GLY A 701 -13.19 -22.04 3.89
N ASP A 702 -14.35 -22.20 3.26
CA ASP A 702 -14.53 -23.13 2.12
C ASP A 702 -13.89 -22.66 0.80
N ASP A 703 -13.77 -21.36 0.61
CA ASP A 703 -13.27 -20.75 -0.64
C ASP A 703 -11.82 -20.25 -0.54
N ALA A 704 -11.13 -20.50 0.58
CA ALA A 704 -9.80 -19.96 0.83
C ALA A 704 -8.74 -20.50 -0.15
N ILE A 705 -8.83 -21.79 -0.47
CA ILE A 705 -7.87 -22.51 -1.33
C ILE A 705 -8.44 -22.63 -2.74
N SER A 706 -7.69 -22.18 -3.74
CA SER A 706 -8.08 -22.33 -5.15
C SER A 706 -8.00 -23.78 -5.60
N GLN A 707 -8.84 -24.15 -6.57
CA GLN A 707 -8.82 -25.50 -7.15
C GLN A 707 -7.44 -25.87 -7.70
N SER A 708 -6.71 -24.92 -8.29
CA SER A 708 -5.35 -25.12 -8.79
C SER A 708 -4.35 -25.53 -7.71
N VAL A 709 -4.46 -24.98 -6.49
CA VAL A 709 -3.60 -25.33 -5.35
C VAL A 709 -4.00 -26.69 -4.76
N LEU A 710 -5.31 -26.97 -4.67
CA LEU A 710 -5.79 -28.30 -4.28
C LEU A 710 -5.26 -29.37 -5.25
N ASP A 711 -5.38 -29.14 -6.56
CA ASP A 711 -4.91 -30.05 -7.60
C ASP A 711 -3.39 -30.23 -7.56
N TYR A 712 -2.63 -29.17 -7.27
CA TYR A 712 -1.17 -29.23 -7.09
C TYR A 712 -0.77 -30.22 -5.99
N VAL A 713 -1.37 -30.07 -4.80
CA VAL A 713 -1.10 -30.96 -3.65
C VAL A 713 -1.63 -32.36 -3.91
N HIS A 714 -2.88 -32.50 -4.37
CA HIS A 714 -3.52 -33.78 -4.64
C HIS A 714 -2.76 -34.59 -5.70
N SER A 715 -2.29 -33.95 -6.76
CA SER A 715 -1.50 -34.61 -7.82
C SER A 715 -0.14 -35.08 -7.30
N ALA A 716 0.47 -34.33 -6.39
CA ALA A 716 1.73 -34.73 -5.76
C ALA A 716 1.53 -35.94 -4.83
N VAL A 717 0.47 -35.96 -4.04
CA VAL A 717 0.11 -37.11 -3.17
C VAL A 717 -0.26 -38.34 -3.99
N ARG A 718 -1.15 -38.21 -4.98
CA ARG A 718 -1.59 -39.32 -5.86
C ARG A 718 -0.43 -40.02 -6.57
N ARG A 719 0.64 -39.29 -6.92
CA ARG A 719 1.86 -39.86 -7.52
C ARG A 719 2.61 -40.80 -6.57
N ASP A 720 2.55 -40.56 -5.26
CA ASP A 720 3.25 -41.38 -4.25
C ASP A 720 2.41 -42.58 -3.79
N VAL A 721 1.10 -42.38 -3.59
CA VAL A 721 0.21 -43.37 -2.95
C VAL A 721 -0.84 -44.03 -3.86
N GLY A 722 -0.95 -43.57 -5.12
CA GLY A 722 -1.94 -44.04 -6.09
C GLY A 722 -3.31 -43.36 -5.97
N ALA A 723 -4.16 -43.52 -7.00
CA ALA A 723 -5.42 -42.78 -7.14
C ALA A 723 -6.54 -43.19 -6.14
N GLN A 724 -6.36 -44.28 -5.38
CA GLN A 724 -7.37 -44.84 -4.48
C GLN A 724 -7.39 -44.19 -3.08
N ASN A 725 -6.41 -43.34 -2.74
CA ASN A 725 -6.37 -42.65 -1.45
C ASN A 725 -7.00 -41.24 -1.54
N GLY A 726 -8.03 -41.02 -0.72
CA GLY A 726 -8.77 -39.76 -0.61
C GLY A 726 -8.09 -38.77 0.35
N PHE A 727 -6.90 -38.27 0.01
CA PHE A 727 -6.32 -37.13 0.73
C PHE A 727 -7.14 -35.87 0.42
N ASP A 728 -7.59 -35.19 1.47
CA ASP A 728 -8.24 -33.88 1.39
C ASP A 728 -7.48 -32.88 2.26
N LEU A 729 -6.91 -31.85 1.61
CA LEU A 729 -6.17 -30.80 2.29
C LEU A 729 -7.03 -30.06 3.32
N TYR A 730 -8.31 -29.80 3.01
CA TYR A 730 -9.22 -29.08 3.91
C TYR A 730 -9.54 -29.87 5.18
N ALA A 731 -9.54 -31.21 5.10
CA ALA A 731 -9.79 -32.09 6.22
C ALA A 731 -8.57 -32.28 7.14
N THR A 732 -7.42 -31.67 6.82
CA THR A 732 -6.19 -31.78 7.61
C THR A 732 -6.42 -31.27 9.04
N PRO A 733 -6.22 -32.10 10.08
CA PRO A 733 -6.38 -31.69 11.47
C PRO A 733 -5.14 -30.93 11.97
N ILE A 734 -5.35 -29.84 12.71
CA ILE A 734 -4.33 -29.02 13.35
C ILE A 734 -4.77 -28.65 14.77
N SER A 735 -3.82 -28.66 15.71
CA SER A 735 -4.06 -28.28 17.10
C SER A 735 -3.24 -27.06 17.45
N PHE A 736 -3.89 -26.02 17.95
CA PHE A 736 -3.22 -24.79 18.38
C PHE A 736 -2.79 -24.92 19.84
N ASP A 737 -1.54 -25.35 20.05
CA ASP A 737 -0.93 -25.45 21.37
C ASP A 737 -0.27 -24.10 21.76
N LEU A 738 -1.08 -23.21 22.34
CA LEU A 738 -0.64 -21.87 22.73
C LEU A 738 0.41 -21.90 23.86
N GLN A 739 0.34 -22.91 24.74
CA GLN A 739 1.31 -23.08 25.81
C GLN A 739 2.69 -23.47 25.26
N LYS A 740 2.73 -24.40 24.31
CA LYS A 740 3.97 -24.76 23.61
C LYS A 740 4.55 -23.58 22.83
N LEU A 741 3.70 -22.80 22.16
CA LEU A 741 4.15 -21.57 21.48
C LEU A 741 4.73 -20.57 22.49
N HIS A 742 4.09 -20.37 23.64
CA HIS A 742 4.63 -19.52 24.70
C HIS A 742 5.99 -20.01 25.22
N ALA A 743 6.13 -21.32 25.45
CA ALA A 743 7.40 -21.93 25.86
C ALA A 743 8.49 -21.76 24.80
N ALA A 744 8.14 -21.79 23.50
CA ALA A 744 9.10 -21.57 22.41
C ALA A 744 9.72 -20.16 22.45
N PHE A 745 8.92 -19.13 22.74
CA PHE A 745 9.43 -17.76 22.97
C PHE A 745 10.36 -17.68 24.18
N LEU A 746 10.08 -18.41 25.26
CA LEU A 746 10.88 -18.32 26.48
C LEU A 746 12.17 -19.15 26.45
N ASN A 747 12.28 -20.11 25.54
CA ASN A 747 13.41 -21.05 25.43
C ASN A 747 14.24 -20.84 24.16
N ASP A 748 14.24 -19.62 23.61
CA ASP A 748 15.06 -19.22 22.46
C ASP A 748 14.84 -20.03 21.16
N GLN A 749 13.64 -20.59 20.99
CA GLN A 749 13.25 -21.33 19.78
C GLN A 749 12.73 -20.40 18.68
N ILE A 750 12.17 -19.24 19.05
CA ILE A 750 11.76 -18.21 18.09
C ILE A 750 12.93 -17.26 17.85
N ASN A 751 13.35 -17.09 16.60
CA ASN A 751 14.62 -16.44 16.23
C ASN A 751 14.76 -15.00 16.72
N ILE A 752 13.64 -14.27 16.84
CA ILE A 752 13.62 -12.87 17.29
C ILE A 752 14.17 -12.68 18.72
N THR A 753 14.11 -13.70 19.59
CA THR A 753 14.50 -13.56 21.00
C THR A 753 15.98 -13.24 21.18
N LYS A 754 16.83 -13.72 20.27
CA LYS A 754 18.27 -13.41 20.23
C LYS A 754 18.52 -11.92 20.06
N ILE A 755 17.81 -11.29 19.13
CA ILE A 755 17.88 -9.85 18.87
C ILE A 755 17.30 -9.07 20.05
N LEU A 756 16.15 -9.48 20.59
CA LEU A 756 15.56 -8.83 21.75
C LEU A 756 16.48 -8.88 22.97
N GLY A 757 17.19 -9.99 23.19
CA GLY A 757 18.18 -10.11 24.26
C GLY A 757 19.32 -9.09 24.11
N ALA A 758 19.88 -8.97 22.91
CA ALA A 758 20.92 -7.99 22.60
C ALA A 758 20.44 -6.54 22.78
N LEU A 759 19.22 -6.23 22.32
CA LEU A 759 18.61 -4.91 22.52
C LEU A 759 18.34 -4.61 23.99
N CYS A 760 17.85 -5.59 24.75
CA CYS A 760 17.62 -5.46 26.20
C CYS A 760 18.91 -5.17 26.96
N GLU A 761 20.04 -5.75 26.55
CA GLU A 761 21.34 -5.44 27.14
C GLU A 761 21.74 -3.97 26.91
N VAL A 762 21.53 -3.46 25.71
CA VAL A 762 21.74 -2.03 25.42
C VAL A 762 20.82 -1.19 26.30
N VAL A 763 19.53 -1.52 26.38
CA VAL A 763 18.59 -0.80 27.26
C VAL A 763 19.05 -0.83 28.72
N ALA A 764 19.60 -1.94 29.22
CA ALA A 764 20.10 -2.04 30.60
C ALA A 764 21.39 -1.21 30.81
N HIS A 765 22.21 -1.05 29.77
CA HIS A 765 23.41 -0.22 29.80
C HIS A 765 23.07 1.27 29.90
N TYR A 766 21.98 1.71 29.24
CA TYR A 766 21.49 3.07 29.35
C TYR A 766 20.57 3.23 30.57
N PRO A 767 20.69 4.32 31.35
CA PRO A 767 19.85 4.55 32.52
C PRO A 767 18.44 5.04 32.15
N CYS A 768 17.70 4.24 31.38
CA CYS A 768 16.37 4.57 30.88
C CYS A 768 15.35 4.68 32.02
N ASP A 769 14.48 5.69 31.96
CA ASP A 769 13.35 5.84 32.86
C ASP A 769 12.19 4.94 32.45
N MET A 770 12.01 4.70 31.15
CA MET A 770 10.97 3.81 30.63
C MET A 770 11.40 3.17 29.30
N LEU A 771 10.99 1.92 29.10
CA LEU A 771 11.08 1.20 27.83
C LEU A 771 9.66 1.06 27.25
N LEU A 772 9.47 1.58 26.04
CA LEU A 772 8.25 1.43 25.26
C LEU A 772 8.39 0.26 24.27
N LEU A 773 7.34 -0.52 24.10
CA LEU A 773 7.24 -1.56 23.06
C LEU A 773 6.19 -1.14 22.04
N THR A 774 6.58 -1.09 20.76
CA THR A 774 5.73 -0.68 19.64
C THR A 774 5.76 -1.69 18.49
N GLY A 775 4.93 -1.47 17.48
CA GLY A 775 4.77 -2.38 16.36
C GLY A 775 3.88 -3.60 16.67
N ARG A 776 3.25 -4.18 15.64
CA ARG A 776 2.22 -5.23 15.80
C ARG A 776 2.67 -6.45 16.62
N PRO A 777 3.87 -7.02 16.42
CA PRO A 777 4.34 -8.18 17.18
C PRO A 777 4.55 -7.91 18.68
N SER A 778 4.65 -6.65 19.13
CA SER A 778 4.68 -6.34 20.58
C SER A 778 3.43 -6.78 21.32
N ARG A 779 2.33 -7.06 20.59
CA ARG A 779 1.08 -7.63 21.14
C ARG A 779 1.23 -9.09 21.58
N LEU A 780 2.23 -9.80 21.09
CA LEU A 780 2.40 -11.23 21.39
C LEU A 780 2.86 -11.41 22.85
N PRO A 781 2.13 -12.20 23.67
CA PRO A 781 2.50 -12.40 25.08
C PRO A 781 3.92 -12.92 25.27
N GLY A 782 4.42 -13.73 24.33
CA GLY A 782 5.78 -14.28 24.35
C GLY A 782 6.87 -13.22 24.25
N ILE A 783 6.67 -12.18 23.43
CA ILE A 783 7.61 -11.07 23.29
C ILE A 783 7.71 -10.31 24.61
N GLN A 784 6.56 -9.92 25.18
CA GLN A 784 6.54 -9.16 26.41
C GLN A 784 7.05 -9.98 27.61
N ALA A 785 6.72 -11.27 27.67
CA ALA A 785 7.22 -12.19 28.70
C ALA A 785 8.73 -12.40 28.59
N PHE A 786 9.27 -12.55 27.38
CA PHE A 786 10.71 -12.65 27.15
C PHE A 786 11.46 -11.39 27.63
N ILE A 787 11.00 -10.20 27.22
CA ILE A 787 11.64 -8.94 27.66
C ILE A 787 11.58 -8.80 29.19
N ARG A 788 10.45 -9.12 29.81
CA ARG A 788 10.31 -9.11 31.29
C ARG A 788 11.18 -10.18 31.97
N LYS A 789 11.44 -11.33 31.32
CA LYS A 789 12.33 -12.38 31.82
C LYS A 789 13.79 -11.92 31.85
N VAL A 790 14.23 -11.14 30.87
CA VAL A 790 15.62 -10.62 30.76
C VAL A 790 15.85 -9.39 31.65
N LEU A 791 14.77 -8.73 32.11
CA LEU A 791 14.80 -7.61 33.07
C LEU A 791 15.72 -6.43 32.66
N PRO A 792 15.58 -5.85 31.44
CA PRO A 792 16.34 -4.66 31.07
C PRO A 792 16.01 -3.45 31.97
N LEU A 793 14.79 -3.42 32.50
CA LEU A 793 14.27 -2.45 33.47
C LEU A 793 13.32 -3.17 34.44
N PRO A 794 12.98 -2.56 35.61
CA PRO A 794 11.91 -3.05 36.46
C PRO A 794 10.59 -3.22 35.66
N PRO A 795 9.80 -4.29 35.88
CA PRO A 795 8.62 -4.58 35.06
C PRO A 795 7.61 -3.43 34.92
N GLY A 796 7.44 -2.60 35.96
CA GLY A 796 6.56 -1.42 35.92
C GLY A 796 7.04 -0.27 35.04
N ARG A 797 8.27 -0.35 34.50
CA ARG A 797 8.87 0.63 33.56
C ARG A 797 9.00 0.06 32.14
N ILE A 798 8.36 -1.08 31.86
CA ILE A 798 8.28 -1.69 30.52
C ILE A 798 6.82 -1.62 30.06
N LEU A 799 6.54 -0.70 29.13
CA LEU A 799 5.20 -0.36 28.69
C LEU A 799 4.99 -0.76 27.22
N ALA A 800 4.09 -1.70 26.97
CA ALA A 800 3.61 -1.94 25.61
C ALA A 800 2.57 -0.88 25.24
N LEU A 801 2.68 -0.28 24.05
CA LEU A 801 1.71 0.73 23.61
C LEU A 801 0.40 0.13 23.10
N GLN A 802 0.32 -1.20 22.95
CA GLN A 802 -0.97 -1.88 22.75
C GLN A 802 -1.92 -1.58 23.92
N ASN A 803 -3.16 -1.22 23.60
CA ASN A 803 -4.21 -0.87 24.56
C ASN A 803 -3.87 0.33 25.46
N TYR A 804 -2.80 1.07 25.13
CA TYR A 804 -2.46 2.30 25.83
C TYR A 804 -3.57 3.33 25.64
N ARG A 805 -3.99 3.97 26.74
CA ARG A 805 -5.08 4.95 26.72
C ARG A 805 -4.54 6.30 26.27
N THR A 806 -4.91 6.69 25.06
CA THR A 806 -4.52 7.99 24.46
C THR A 806 -5.66 9.01 24.53
N GLY A 807 -6.92 8.57 24.53
CA GLY A 807 -8.07 9.47 24.39
C GLY A 807 -8.52 9.63 22.93
N GLY A 808 -9.40 10.60 22.68
CA GLY A 808 -10.05 10.79 21.37
C GLY A 808 -9.18 11.47 20.30
N TRP A 809 -7.99 11.98 20.64
CA TRP A 809 -7.12 12.69 19.70
C TRP A 809 -6.36 11.74 18.76
N TYR A 810 -6.21 10.47 19.13
CA TYR A 810 -5.41 9.51 18.40
C TYR A 810 -6.18 8.96 17.18
N PRO A 811 -5.74 9.18 15.93
CA PRO A 811 -6.59 8.97 14.75
C PRO A 811 -7.09 7.52 14.56
N PHE A 812 -6.29 6.54 14.98
CA PHE A 812 -6.61 5.10 14.86
C PHE A 812 -7.22 4.51 16.14
N HIS A 813 -7.74 5.33 17.06
CA HIS A 813 -8.17 4.82 18.35
C HIS A 813 -9.37 3.88 18.23
N LYS A 814 -9.41 2.85 19.07
CA LYS A 814 -10.65 2.12 19.37
C LYS A 814 -10.96 2.32 20.86
N ASN A 815 -12.10 2.93 21.15
CA ASN A 815 -12.51 3.28 22.52
C ASN A 815 -11.45 4.10 23.30
N GLY A 816 -10.80 5.06 22.63
CA GLY A 816 -9.76 5.92 23.22
C GLY A 816 -8.44 5.22 23.55
N ARG A 817 -8.18 4.05 22.93
CA ARG A 817 -6.95 3.28 23.09
C ARG A 817 -6.29 2.98 21.76
N ILE A 818 -4.97 2.76 21.79
CA ILE A 818 -4.20 2.26 20.65
C ILE A 818 -4.53 0.77 20.45
N ASP A 819 -5.27 0.43 19.39
CA ASP A 819 -5.54 -0.97 19.04
C ASP A 819 -4.34 -1.59 18.31
N ASP A 820 -3.88 -0.98 17.22
CA ASP A 820 -2.74 -1.46 16.44
C ASP A 820 -1.50 -0.59 16.66
N PRO A 821 -0.48 -1.07 17.39
CA PRO A 821 0.75 -0.30 17.64
C PRO A 821 1.57 0.00 16.39
N LYS A 822 1.26 -0.56 15.20
CA LYS A 822 1.90 -0.11 13.95
C LYS A 822 1.61 1.37 13.67
N SER A 823 0.43 1.85 14.04
CA SER A 823 0.02 3.24 13.76
C SER A 823 0.84 4.29 14.52
N THR A 824 1.59 3.93 15.57
CA THR A 824 2.34 4.90 16.40
C THR A 824 3.41 5.64 15.61
N ALA A 825 4.01 5.03 14.59
CA ALA A 825 5.00 5.71 13.76
C ALA A 825 4.36 6.84 12.92
N SER A 826 3.25 6.58 12.20
CA SER A 826 2.51 7.63 11.49
C SER A 826 1.98 8.71 12.44
N VAL A 827 1.43 8.34 13.60
CA VAL A 827 0.90 9.31 14.57
C VAL A 827 2.02 10.18 15.16
N GLY A 828 3.17 9.59 15.50
CA GLY A 828 4.31 10.36 15.99
C GLY A 828 4.89 11.29 14.93
N ALA A 829 4.96 10.86 13.66
CA ALA A 829 5.36 11.74 12.57
C ALA A 829 4.36 12.88 12.32
N MET A 830 3.05 12.62 12.46
CA MET A 830 2.02 13.68 12.50
C MET A 830 2.32 14.68 13.63
N LEU A 831 2.62 14.22 14.84
CA LEU A 831 2.96 15.11 15.95
C LEU A 831 4.24 15.92 15.67
N CYS A 832 5.27 15.31 15.10
CA CYS A 832 6.48 16.02 14.67
C CYS A 832 6.16 17.15 13.68
N LEU A 833 5.31 16.87 12.68
CA LEU A 833 4.87 17.85 11.70
C LEU A 833 4.08 18.99 12.33
N LEU A 834 3.10 18.66 13.18
CA LEU A 834 2.28 19.67 13.86
C LEU A 834 3.12 20.53 14.81
N CYS A 835 4.07 19.95 15.52
CA CYS A 835 5.01 20.67 16.39
C CYS A 835 5.96 21.56 15.58
N ALA A 836 6.47 21.08 14.44
CA ALA A 836 7.30 21.89 13.54
C ALA A 836 6.55 23.10 12.96
N ASN A 837 5.22 22.99 12.83
CA ASN A 837 4.34 24.07 12.38
C ASN A 837 3.76 24.91 13.54
N HIS A 838 4.13 24.62 14.80
CA HIS A 838 3.60 25.27 16.00
C HIS A 838 2.07 25.17 16.16
N SER A 839 1.47 24.09 15.66
CA SER A 839 0.01 23.88 15.60
C SER A 839 -0.56 23.04 16.75
N VAL A 840 0.27 22.70 17.74
CA VAL A 840 -0.11 21.93 18.94
C VAL A 840 -0.11 22.87 20.15
N PRO A 841 -1.29 23.19 20.73
CA PRO A 841 -1.37 24.01 21.94
C PRO A 841 -0.70 23.33 23.14
N ASN A 842 -0.03 24.11 24.00
CA ASN A 842 0.53 23.67 25.28
C ASN A 842 1.50 22.47 25.21
N PHE A 843 2.06 22.17 24.04
CA PHE A 843 3.06 21.12 23.86
C PHE A 843 4.13 21.57 22.86
N TYR A 844 5.31 21.95 23.36
CA TYR A 844 6.37 22.56 22.58
C TYR A 844 7.54 21.61 22.35
N PHE A 845 7.42 20.73 21.36
CA PHE A 845 8.46 19.77 21.02
C PHE A 845 9.40 20.29 19.92
N ARG A 846 10.72 20.24 20.14
CA ARG A 846 11.72 20.67 19.13
C ARG A 846 12.01 19.53 18.13
N ALA A 847 11.10 19.30 17.20
CA ALA A 847 11.22 18.24 16.18
C ALA A 847 12.49 18.35 15.32
N SER A 848 12.99 19.57 15.07
CA SER A 848 14.21 19.82 14.29
C SER A 848 15.51 19.31 14.94
N ALA A 849 15.47 18.91 16.21
CA ALA A 849 16.60 18.28 16.89
C ALA A 849 16.71 16.77 16.59
N LEU A 850 15.67 16.14 16.04
CA LEU A 850 15.73 14.76 15.57
C LEU A 850 16.39 14.72 14.19
N LYS A 851 17.70 14.46 14.17
CA LYS A 851 18.48 14.37 12.93
C LYS A 851 18.91 12.92 12.66
N PRO A 852 18.75 12.43 11.41
CA PRO A 852 19.26 11.12 11.06
C PRO A 852 20.80 11.10 11.03
N TYR A 853 21.40 10.01 11.48
CA TYR A 853 22.84 9.72 11.33
C TYR A 853 23.06 8.24 11.00
N SER A 854 24.21 7.91 10.42
CA SER A 854 24.53 6.55 9.97
C SER A 854 24.87 5.63 11.15
N THR A 855 24.28 4.43 11.15
CA THR A 855 24.62 3.35 12.10
C THR A 855 25.79 2.49 11.62
N VAL A 856 26.29 2.74 10.40
CA VAL A 856 27.43 2.06 9.80
C VAL A 856 28.72 2.49 10.49
N LYS A 857 29.24 1.68 11.41
CA LYS A 857 30.46 1.96 12.18
C LYS A 857 31.62 1.01 11.86
N HIS A 858 31.31 -0.25 11.61
CA HIS A 858 32.29 -1.27 11.27
C HIS A 858 31.82 -1.99 10.02
N ILE A 859 32.60 -1.94 8.94
CA ILE A 859 32.31 -2.66 7.68
C ILE A 859 33.32 -3.79 7.53
N GLY A 860 32.87 -4.97 7.10
CA GLY A 860 33.74 -6.13 6.92
C GLY A 860 33.05 -7.27 6.17
N THR A 861 33.76 -8.37 6.00
CA THR A 861 33.21 -9.59 5.42
C THR A 861 32.18 -10.18 6.38
N ILE A 862 30.97 -10.44 5.87
CA ILE A 862 29.87 -11.01 6.66
C ILE A 862 29.69 -12.49 6.33
N ASP A 863 29.56 -13.32 7.37
CA ASP A 863 29.39 -14.76 7.22
C ASP A 863 27.91 -15.17 6.96
N GLN A 864 27.67 -16.48 6.81
CA GLN A 864 26.32 -17.03 6.58
C GLN A 864 25.37 -16.87 7.77
N ASN A 865 25.89 -16.63 8.98
CA ASN A 865 25.08 -16.36 10.17
C ASN A 865 24.85 -14.85 10.38
N ASN A 866 25.23 -14.02 9.41
CA ASN A 866 25.18 -12.57 9.46
C ASN A 866 26.01 -12.00 10.64
N VAL A 867 27.21 -12.56 10.86
CA VAL A 867 28.20 -12.09 11.83
C VAL A 867 29.45 -11.62 11.08
N ILE A 868 30.07 -10.54 11.57
CA ILE A 868 31.39 -10.08 11.12
C ILE A 868 32.38 -10.40 12.24
N LYS A 869 33.34 -11.29 12.04
CA LYS A 869 34.34 -11.56 13.08
C LYS A 869 35.27 -10.37 13.22
N ASP A 870 35.91 -10.20 14.37
CA ASP A 870 36.81 -9.05 14.55
C ASP A 870 37.95 -9.01 13.52
N ALA A 871 38.50 -10.18 13.16
CA ALA A 871 39.52 -10.31 12.12
C ALA A 871 39.04 -9.95 10.70
N ASP A 872 37.72 -9.99 10.46
CA ASP A 872 37.11 -9.74 9.15
C ASP A 872 36.62 -8.29 8.99
N VAL A 873 36.85 -7.43 9.99
CA VAL A 873 36.50 -6.00 9.94
C VAL A 873 37.55 -5.24 9.12
N LEU A 874 37.11 -4.67 7.99
CA LEU A 874 37.92 -3.87 7.08
C LEU A 874 38.03 -2.40 7.53
N TYR A 875 36.88 -1.77 7.80
CA TYR A 875 36.80 -0.39 8.27
C TYR A 875 36.25 -0.34 9.69
N ARG A 876 36.90 0.42 10.58
CA ARG A 876 36.53 0.54 12.01
C ARG A 876 36.22 1.98 12.36
N ASN A 877 35.30 2.18 13.32
CA ASN A 877 34.96 3.50 13.87
C ASN A 877 34.63 4.55 12.81
N ILE A 878 33.86 4.17 11.79
CA ILE A 878 33.45 5.09 10.72
C ILE A 878 32.69 6.28 11.31
N GLU A 879 33.13 7.49 10.95
CA GLU A 879 32.51 8.75 11.37
C GLU A 879 31.55 9.27 10.31
N THR A 880 30.58 10.08 10.74
CA THR A 880 29.66 10.79 9.84
C THR A 880 30.06 12.26 9.81
N GLU A 881 30.27 12.80 8.63
CA GLU A 881 30.65 14.20 8.44
C GLU A 881 29.46 15.13 8.78
N PRO A 882 29.63 16.13 9.68
CA PRO A 882 28.53 16.98 10.10
C PRO A 882 27.94 17.87 8.99
N GLU A 883 28.72 18.16 7.93
CA GLU A 883 28.36 19.11 6.88
C GLU A 883 27.42 18.51 5.83
N ASN A 884 27.65 17.24 5.47
CA ASN A 884 26.94 16.55 4.39
C ASN A 884 26.27 15.24 4.83
N TYR A 885 26.42 14.85 6.10
CA TYR A 885 25.89 13.63 6.71
C TYR A 885 26.35 12.31 6.05
N LYS A 886 27.46 12.34 5.30
CA LYS A 886 28.05 11.15 4.69
C LYS A 886 29.02 10.45 5.61
N ILE A 887 29.23 9.16 5.39
CA ILE A 887 30.31 8.43 6.05
C ILE A 887 31.69 8.87 5.53
N LYS A 888 32.67 8.91 6.43
CA LYS A 888 34.08 9.07 6.09
C LYS A 888 34.81 7.74 6.33
N LEU A 889 35.32 7.15 5.26
CA LEU A 889 36.12 5.92 5.36
C LEU A 889 37.47 6.22 6.04
N PRO A 890 37.87 5.45 7.06
CA PRO A 890 39.18 5.59 7.69
C PRO A 890 40.31 5.36 6.69
N VAL A 891 41.36 6.18 6.79
CA VAL A 891 42.62 6.01 6.06
C VAL A 891 43.72 5.50 6.99
N THR A 892 44.62 4.71 6.45
CA THR A 892 45.80 4.13 7.12
C THR A 892 47.06 4.66 6.47
N GLY A 893 48.07 5.06 7.26
CA GLY A 893 49.31 5.68 6.79
C GLY A 893 49.45 7.16 7.22
N ALA A 894 50.50 7.84 6.77
CA ALA A 894 50.75 9.25 7.06
C ALA A 894 51.28 9.97 5.80
N GLY A 895 50.91 11.25 5.63
CA GLY A 895 51.32 12.05 4.47
C GLY A 895 50.59 11.65 3.18
N ASP A 896 51.26 11.80 2.04
CA ASP A 896 50.71 11.49 0.71
C ASP A 896 50.49 9.98 0.47
N ASP A 897 51.04 9.12 1.33
CA ASP A 897 50.90 7.65 1.26
C ASP A 897 49.69 7.11 2.07
N ALA A 898 48.91 7.99 2.72
CA ALA A 898 47.74 7.58 3.48
C ALA A 898 46.58 7.16 2.55
N ASP A 899 46.09 5.93 2.70
CA ASP A 899 45.04 5.38 1.83
C ASP A 899 44.06 4.49 2.62
N THR A 900 42.92 4.17 2.01
CA THR A 900 41.93 3.27 2.61
C THR A 900 42.45 1.84 2.72
N PRO A 901 42.09 1.11 3.80
CA PRO A 901 42.36 -0.32 3.92
C PRO A 901 41.92 -1.13 2.70
N GLN A 902 42.72 -2.14 2.35
CA GLN A 902 42.46 -3.05 1.24
C GLN A 902 41.77 -4.33 1.70
N LEU A 903 40.71 -4.75 1.00
CA LEU A 903 40.05 -6.04 1.19
C LEU A 903 40.73 -7.12 0.34
N GLU A 904 41.16 -8.22 0.95
CA GLU A 904 41.64 -9.39 0.21
C GLU A 904 40.47 -10.23 -0.32
N MET A 905 40.33 -10.27 -1.64
CA MET A 905 39.32 -11.04 -2.36
C MET A 905 39.95 -12.27 -3.04
N ARG A 906 39.43 -13.45 -2.69
CA ARG A 906 39.81 -14.76 -3.27
C ARG A 906 38.67 -15.43 -4.05
N GLY A 907 37.49 -14.80 -4.05
CA GLY A 907 36.22 -15.32 -4.54
C GLY A 907 35.14 -14.26 -4.33
N ASP A 908 33.90 -14.59 -4.68
CA ASP A 908 32.77 -13.71 -4.39
C ASP A 908 32.60 -13.56 -2.86
N LEU A 909 32.37 -12.33 -2.39
CA LEU A 909 32.28 -11.98 -0.98
C LEU A 909 31.00 -11.20 -0.70
N ARG A 910 30.47 -11.33 0.52
CA ARG A 910 29.44 -10.44 1.05
C ARG A 910 30.09 -9.50 2.05
N LEU A 911 29.75 -8.22 1.95
CA LEU A 911 30.13 -7.20 2.91
C LEU A 911 28.91 -6.80 3.72
N GLY A 912 29.09 -6.65 5.02
CA GLY A 912 28.07 -6.16 5.92
C GLY A 912 28.62 -5.06 6.81
N PHE A 913 27.77 -4.58 7.72
CA PHE A 913 28.19 -3.66 8.77
C PHE A 913 27.58 -3.99 10.13
N ARG A 914 28.21 -3.48 11.19
CA ARG A 914 27.64 -3.43 12.53
C ARG A 914 27.96 -2.12 13.24
N GLN A 915 27.08 -1.69 14.14
CA GLN A 915 27.27 -0.46 14.90
C GLN A 915 28.27 -0.64 16.06
N LEU A 916 28.14 -1.72 16.83
CA LEU A 916 29.00 -1.98 17.98
C LEU A 916 30.22 -2.85 17.61
N ALA A 917 31.33 -2.67 18.31
CA ALA A 917 32.56 -3.44 18.07
C ALA A 917 32.47 -4.91 18.53
N ALA A 918 31.48 -5.25 19.37
CA ALA A 918 31.34 -6.59 19.94
C ALA A 918 31.06 -7.64 18.86
N GLU A 919 31.81 -8.75 18.88
CA GLU A 919 31.74 -9.78 17.83
C GLU A 919 30.32 -10.37 17.64
N ARG A 920 29.65 -10.62 18.77
CA ARG A 920 28.29 -11.18 18.81
C ARG A 920 27.18 -10.20 18.40
N TRP A 921 27.48 -8.91 18.20
CA TRP A 921 26.47 -7.96 17.73
C TRP A 921 26.13 -8.30 16.28
N ALA A 922 24.85 -8.58 16.02
CA ALA A 922 24.42 -9.01 14.70
C ALA A 922 24.77 -7.97 13.64
N ALA A 923 25.29 -8.43 12.51
CA ALA A 923 25.64 -7.58 11.39
C ALA A 923 24.53 -7.56 10.35
N SER A 924 24.42 -6.44 9.64
CA SER A 924 23.48 -6.26 8.54
C SER A 924 24.22 -6.35 7.20
N PRO A 925 23.72 -7.12 6.23
CA PRO A 925 24.26 -7.15 4.87
C PRO A 925 24.22 -5.76 4.22
N LEU A 926 25.22 -5.45 3.41
CA LEU A 926 25.34 -4.16 2.73
C LEU A 926 25.66 -4.31 1.25
N TYR A 927 26.69 -5.07 0.88
CA TYR A 927 27.10 -5.27 -0.52
C TYR A 927 27.39 -6.73 -0.83
N THR A 928 27.28 -7.08 -2.11
CA THR A 928 27.92 -8.26 -2.68
C THR A 928 29.02 -7.82 -3.64
N LEU A 929 30.23 -8.34 -3.43
CA LEU A 929 31.38 -8.13 -4.31
C LEU A 929 31.61 -9.41 -5.11
N ARG A 930 31.48 -9.32 -6.44
CA ARG A 930 31.61 -10.48 -7.33
C ARG A 930 32.60 -10.21 -8.45
N PHE A 931 33.14 -11.29 -8.99
CA PHE A 931 33.76 -11.24 -10.30
C PHE A 931 32.69 -11.15 -11.39
N THR A 932 32.89 -10.25 -12.36
CA THR A 932 32.15 -10.35 -13.63
C THR A 932 32.58 -11.62 -14.37
N ASN A 933 31.85 -12.04 -15.41
CA ASN A 933 32.28 -13.20 -16.22
C ASN A 933 33.71 -13.03 -16.74
N ALA A 934 34.05 -11.84 -17.23
CA ALA A 934 35.41 -11.53 -17.71
C ALA A 934 36.44 -11.57 -16.57
N GLY A 935 36.10 -11.02 -15.39
CA GLY A 935 36.96 -11.06 -14.22
C GLY A 935 37.21 -12.48 -13.71
N ARG A 936 36.18 -13.33 -13.73
CA ARG A 936 36.26 -14.74 -13.30
C ARG A 936 37.16 -15.55 -14.23
N ASP A 937 37.07 -15.33 -15.54
CA ASP A 937 37.95 -15.96 -16.53
C ASP A 937 39.41 -15.48 -16.41
N LYS A 938 39.62 -14.22 -16.05
CA LYS A 938 40.96 -13.68 -15.74
C LYS A 938 41.52 -14.30 -14.46
N PHE A 939 40.73 -14.33 -13.39
CA PHE A 939 41.12 -14.89 -12.10
C PHE A 939 41.45 -16.38 -12.18
N SER A 940 40.67 -17.15 -12.94
CA SER A 940 40.89 -18.59 -13.14
C SER A 940 42.21 -18.90 -13.87
N ARG A 941 42.80 -17.93 -14.58
CA ARG A 941 44.09 -18.05 -15.29
C ARG A 941 45.25 -17.38 -14.53
N ALA A 942 44.96 -16.65 -13.46
CA ALA A 942 45.96 -15.90 -12.73
C ALA A 942 46.90 -16.85 -11.96
N VAL A 943 48.19 -16.55 -12.01
CA VAL A 943 49.24 -17.26 -11.28
C VAL A 943 49.85 -16.29 -10.30
N GLY A 944 49.67 -16.58 -9.00
CA GLY A 944 50.24 -15.78 -7.93
C GLY A 944 51.77 -15.80 -7.96
N GLU A 945 52.37 -14.68 -7.58
CA GLU A 945 53.82 -14.55 -7.41
C GLU A 945 54.36 -15.54 -6.37
N ASP A 946 55.60 -15.98 -6.55
CA ASP A 946 56.33 -16.88 -5.64
C ASP A 946 55.62 -18.19 -5.27
N GLY A 947 54.74 -18.69 -6.15
CA GLY A 947 53.99 -19.93 -5.94
C GLY A 947 52.78 -19.79 -5.01
N ALA A 948 52.40 -18.56 -4.65
CA ALA A 948 51.20 -18.29 -3.88
C ALA A 948 49.91 -18.43 -4.73
N ALA A 949 48.77 -18.58 -4.05
CA ALA A 949 47.47 -18.50 -4.71
C ALA A 949 47.20 -17.05 -5.19
N PRO A 950 46.52 -16.87 -6.34
CA PRO A 950 46.13 -15.55 -6.80
C PRO A 950 45.11 -14.92 -5.83
N LEU A 951 45.25 -13.62 -5.59
CA LEU A 951 44.32 -12.80 -4.80
C LEU A 951 44.23 -11.39 -5.38
N LEU A 952 43.10 -10.73 -5.12
CA LEU A 952 42.91 -9.31 -5.36
C LEU A 952 42.89 -8.54 -4.04
N LYS A 953 43.44 -7.34 -4.04
CA LYS A 953 43.32 -6.36 -2.97
C LYS A 953 42.46 -5.21 -3.48
N VAL A 954 41.27 -5.05 -2.91
CA VAL A 954 40.24 -4.13 -3.40
C VAL A 954 40.12 -2.94 -2.45
N ARG A 955 40.18 -1.72 -2.97
CA ARG A 955 39.90 -0.47 -2.22
C ARG A 955 38.53 0.08 -2.58
N PHE A 956 37.87 0.69 -1.61
CA PHE A 956 36.57 1.31 -1.77
C PHE A 956 36.60 2.81 -1.49
N GLU A 957 35.74 3.54 -2.17
CA GLU A 957 35.45 4.94 -1.88
C GLU A 957 33.95 5.18 -1.83
N VAL A 958 33.53 6.27 -1.18
CA VAL A 958 32.13 6.71 -1.20
C VAL A 958 31.86 7.38 -2.54
N LYS A 959 30.88 6.87 -3.29
CA LYS A 959 30.46 7.38 -4.60
C LYS A 959 30.13 8.86 -4.48
N ALA A 960 30.75 9.67 -5.33
CA ALA A 960 30.31 11.05 -5.52
C ALA A 960 28.86 11.06 -6.04
N GLY A 961 28.00 11.91 -5.47
CA GLY A 961 26.61 12.01 -5.95
C GLY A 961 26.61 12.38 -7.44
N ASP A 962 25.72 11.80 -8.22
CA ASP A 962 25.53 12.20 -9.62
C ASP A 962 24.78 13.54 -9.72
N LYS A 963 24.60 14.04 -10.95
CA LYS A 963 23.94 15.32 -11.21
C LYS A 963 22.52 15.36 -10.64
N HIS A 964 21.77 14.26 -10.76
CA HIS A 964 20.41 14.14 -10.29
C HIS A 964 20.33 14.16 -8.75
N THR A 965 21.11 13.29 -8.10
CA THR A 965 21.25 13.19 -6.64
C THR A 965 21.64 14.52 -6.00
N ARG A 966 22.61 15.23 -6.59
CA ARG A 966 23.05 16.55 -6.09
C ARG A 966 21.97 17.62 -6.24
N LYS A 967 21.29 17.67 -7.39
CA LYS A 967 20.21 18.64 -7.65
C LYS A 967 19.06 18.47 -6.65
N GLN A 968 18.73 17.23 -6.30
CA GLN A 968 17.66 16.88 -5.36
C GLN A 968 18.11 16.92 -3.88
N GLY A 969 19.36 17.29 -3.59
CA GLY A 969 19.89 17.34 -2.22
C GLY A 969 19.95 15.97 -1.52
N LEU A 970 19.97 14.88 -2.28
CA LEU A 970 19.99 13.52 -1.76
C LEU A 970 21.36 13.17 -1.18
N VAL A 971 21.39 12.66 0.06
CA VAL A 971 22.60 12.15 0.70
C VAL A 971 22.68 10.63 0.49
N SER A 972 23.80 10.13 -0.02
CA SER A 972 24.04 8.70 -0.25
C SER A 972 25.46 8.30 0.16
N ASP A 973 25.56 7.16 0.86
CA ASP A 973 26.81 6.51 1.29
C ASP A 973 27.13 5.28 0.41
N ARG A 974 26.70 5.29 -0.85
CA ARG A 974 26.95 4.18 -1.78
C ARG A 974 28.46 4.02 -1.98
N LEU A 975 29.00 2.81 -1.80
CA LEU A 975 30.41 2.51 -2.04
C LEU A 975 30.61 2.13 -3.51
N VAL A 976 31.78 2.46 -4.04
CA VAL A 976 32.26 1.98 -5.34
C VAL A 976 33.70 1.47 -5.21
N VAL A 977 34.11 0.61 -6.14
CA VAL A 977 35.49 0.14 -6.20
C VAL A 977 36.36 1.28 -6.71
N GLN A 978 37.25 1.77 -5.85
CA GLN A 978 38.21 2.84 -6.17
C GLN A 978 39.37 2.28 -6.99
N GLY A 979 39.91 1.13 -6.57
CA GLY A 979 41.10 0.54 -7.18
C GLY A 979 41.29 -0.91 -6.78
N ILE A 980 42.09 -1.61 -7.58
CA ILE A 980 42.45 -3.00 -7.33
C ILE A 980 43.94 -3.22 -7.57
N GLU A 981 44.54 -4.03 -6.70
CA GLU A 981 45.88 -4.57 -6.85
C GLU A 981 45.79 -6.11 -6.88
N SER A 982 46.72 -6.77 -7.56
CA SER A 982 46.74 -8.23 -7.68
C SER A 982 48.16 -8.72 -7.46
N ASN A 983 48.32 -9.88 -6.82
CA ASN A 983 49.61 -10.58 -6.76
C ASN A 983 49.85 -11.49 -7.98
N SER A 984 49.11 -11.27 -9.07
CA SER A 984 49.16 -12.07 -10.29
C SER A 984 50.31 -11.61 -11.20
N SER A 985 51.18 -12.55 -11.57
CA SER A 985 52.35 -12.29 -12.42
C SER A 985 52.03 -12.26 -13.93
N ASN A 986 50.86 -12.78 -14.34
CA ASN A 986 50.54 -13.03 -15.74
C ASN A 986 49.22 -12.40 -16.22
N VAL A 987 48.42 -11.85 -15.30
CA VAL A 987 47.10 -11.26 -15.59
C VAL A 987 46.94 -9.96 -14.82
N SER A 988 46.46 -8.92 -15.50
CA SER A 988 46.02 -7.65 -14.90
C SER A 988 44.51 -7.56 -14.83
N PHE A 989 44.02 -6.83 -13.83
CA PHE A 989 42.59 -6.66 -13.58
C PHE A 989 42.19 -5.19 -13.72
N ASN A 990 40.96 -4.94 -14.14
CA ASN A 990 40.35 -3.62 -14.23
C ASN A 990 39.13 -3.54 -13.28
N PRO A 991 39.07 -2.53 -12.39
CA PRO A 991 38.05 -2.44 -11.34
C PRO A 991 36.62 -2.28 -11.89
N ARG A 992 36.45 -1.71 -13.09
CA ARG A 992 35.14 -1.46 -13.70
C ARG A 992 34.62 -2.61 -14.56
N SER A 993 35.50 -3.40 -15.17
CA SER A 993 35.08 -4.48 -16.07
C SER A 993 35.17 -5.87 -15.44
N ASP A 994 36.01 -6.06 -14.42
CA ASP A 994 36.33 -7.37 -13.87
C ASP A 994 35.67 -7.64 -12.52
N LEU A 995 35.27 -6.58 -11.81
CA LEU A 995 34.55 -6.67 -10.53
C LEU A 995 33.22 -5.93 -10.61
N GLU A 996 32.27 -6.42 -9.82
CA GLU A 996 30.96 -5.81 -9.60
C GLU A 996 30.73 -5.68 -8.10
N LEU A 997 30.53 -4.45 -7.62
CA LEU A 997 30.10 -4.17 -6.26
C LEU A 997 28.62 -3.75 -6.29
N GLU A 998 27.76 -4.68 -5.92
CA GLU A 998 26.31 -4.52 -5.95
C GLU A 998 25.80 -4.25 -4.53
N LEU A 999 24.96 -3.22 -4.35
CA LEU A 999 24.25 -3.03 -3.08
C LEU A 999 23.35 -4.25 -2.88
N ASN A 1000 23.46 -4.93 -1.74
CA ASN A 1000 22.62 -6.07 -1.44
C ASN A 1000 22.42 -6.15 0.07
N THR A 1001 21.27 -5.65 0.51
CA THR A 1001 20.94 -5.54 1.92
C THR A 1001 20.06 -6.71 2.39
N MET A 1002 19.78 -7.70 1.54
CA MET A 1002 18.94 -8.84 1.91
C MET A 1002 19.68 -9.82 2.84
N LEU A 1003 18.96 -10.35 3.82
CA LEU A 1003 19.42 -11.48 4.61
C LEU A 1003 19.48 -12.73 3.73
N ASP A 1004 20.56 -13.48 3.88
CA ASP A 1004 20.64 -14.83 3.33
C ASP A 1004 20.04 -15.77 4.37
N ALA A 1005 18.83 -16.27 4.11
CA ALA A 1005 18.10 -17.17 5.00
C ALA A 1005 18.32 -18.66 4.66
N GLY A 1006 19.30 -18.99 3.81
CA GLY A 1006 19.57 -20.37 3.38
C GLY A 1006 18.49 -21.00 2.48
N LEU A 1007 17.39 -20.28 2.19
CA LEU A 1007 16.19 -20.78 1.48
C LEU A 1007 16.12 -20.48 -0.03
N SER A 1008 17.03 -19.70 -0.59
CA SER A 1008 17.41 -19.56 -2.02
C SER A 1008 18.24 -18.29 -2.16
N GLU A 1009 19.16 -18.19 -3.11
CA GLU A 1009 20.16 -17.11 -3.15
C GLU A 1009 19.62 -15.70 -3.45
N THR A 1010 18.34 -15.50 -3.79
CA THR A 1010 17.84 -14.16 -4.21
C THR A 1010 16.37 -13.80 -3.94
N LYS A 1011 15.54 -14.69 -3.35
CA LYS A 1011 14.08 -14.46 -3.20
C LYS A 1011 13.61 -14.67 -1.76
N TYR A 1012 12.84 -13.69 -1.25
CA TYR A 1012 12.19 -13.75 0.05
C TYR A 1012 11.11 -14.84 0.10
N TRP A 1013 10.85 -15.44 1.27
CA TRP A 1013 10.00 -16.63 1.41
C TRP A 1013 8.52 -16.39 1.02
N LEU A 1014 8.00 -15.16 1.18
CA LEU A 1014 6.67 -14.78 0.68
C LEU A 1014 6.61 -14.70 -0.85
N ASP A 1015 7.74 -14.46 -1.52
CA ASP A 1015 7.83 -14.38 -2.98
C ASP A 1015 8.20 -15.74 -3.60
N SER A 1016 9.01 -16.55 -2.92
CA SER A 1016 9.42 -17.88 -3.40
C SER A 1016 8.43 -19.00 -3.04
N GLY A 1017 7.63 -18.80 -1.98
CA GLY A 1017 6.77 -19.83 -1.38
C GLY A 1017 7.53 -20.91 -0.60
N SER A 1018 8.86 -20.80 -0.49
CA SER A 1018 9.69 -21.77 0.20
C SER A 1018 9.69 -21.51 1.71
N VAL A 1019 8.98 -22.34 2.46
CA VAL A 1019 8.82 -22.20 3.93
C VAL A 1019 9.44 -23.35 4.72
N LYS A 1020 9.74 -24.49 4.08
CA LYS A 1020 10.41 -25.62 4.74
C LYS A 1020 11.92 -25.36 4.85
N ARG A 1021 12.51 -25.58 6.04
CA ARG A 1021 13.98 -25.56 6.25
C ARG A 1021 14.65 -26.62 5.35
N LYS A 1022 15.89 -26.33 4.91
CA LYS A 1022 16.71 -27.28 4.14
C LYS A 1022 17.14 -28.46 4.99
#